data_AF-A0A9P9JES8-F1
#
_entry.id   AF-A0A9P9JES8-F1
#
_cell.length_a   1.000
_cell.length_b   1.000
_cell.length_c   1.000
_cell.angle_alpha   90.00
_cell.angle_beta   90.00
_cell.angle_gamma   90.00
#
_symmetry.space_group_name_H-M   'P 1'
#
loop_
_entity.id
_entity.type
_entity.pdbx_description
1 polymer ?
#
loop_
_entity_poly.entity_id
_entity_poly.type
_entity_poly.pdbx_seq_one_letter_code
_entity_poly.pdbx_strand_id
1 'polypeptide(L)'
;MATQVLIAHTGQRLEVDTSQFSILDDLKAWVSRSTSIPPQHIVALTPQGRSVKFASLHAEKEVFVYDIRISQPSLSKGASTLISDAPLPNKYSVTNAPNSIADVQAIASWQELYKDRRNWAMHLVEDCTRMNTSTLARYDEIDVIIKCLDAAVTNLEISIKQIEPKYNELKKWVTPALLEQDHLVKKWEHYLHLATNTPISASMVRFMTHRESTRAKPTLEDLIEFDTAKKAGKLAPTAHRRFSDKANDLDNTATRMYQGLEGLIGDFDKLMSRSALGHSSDSSQLLEDIEAVVKQIDSDYRAALGYNGSQRDLTLASKTASVHTEHIVPTLKNRAQEMDGMLHYATEARNFIALESARFMRTITDITSLHSSVKSQINVLNQSEDDMTTFDYLRLIHQLPYMYASFVVESIRRREWVDKVKTDSSTLANEMALFQDEESKRRRKWQKMIGSTYGPGLDTNVIGLEVNLLGEDAPWPTVTKEELNEFAQALQDDGIDQEILDDIVKLIQELNTPTKQQNKRLKAFKNGSIHEAALGRSGLMIRGDDDVLRSLQDDKGKLENKLRTAESRVRRLEDLLHRQSQAARSGNLFQPQSPQPRERQNSVSSIKSSRFDDRRRSSGNGDHLLRRITQLENELRQEKQRSTHLQQELSTQTTRHEEMKGQMDDANSTKKDLLGNMEALEREFVVERKALEDEIKNLKARLEDTEDDLENFDESRQHEKATTMF
;
A
#
# COMPACT_ATOMS: atom_id res chain seq x y z
N MET A 1 7.07 19.95 -41.89
CA MET A 1 7.14 21.08 -40.93
C MET A 1 8.52 21.05 -40.32
N ALA A 2 9.20 22.19 -40.18
CA ALA A 2 10.52 22.21 -39.56
C ALA A 2 10.38 21.94 -38.05
N THR A 3 11.14 20.97 -37.54
CA THR A 3 11.29 20.70 -36.12
C THR A 3 12.32 21.68 -35.57
N GLN A 4 12.06 22.21 -34.37
CA GLN A 4 12.98 23.14 -33.71
C GLN A 4 13.90 22.38 -32.75
N VAL A 5 15.20 22.58 -32.87
CA VAL A 5 16.22 22.08 -31.94
C VAL A 5 16.67 23.22 -31.05
N LEU A 6 16.47 23.05 -29.75
CA LEU A 6 16.67 24.04 -28.71
C LEU A 6 17.89 23.68 -27.86
N ILE A 7 18.87 24.58 -27.78
CA ILE A 7 20.16 24.32 -27.11
C ILE A 7 20.17 24.93 -25.70
N ALA A 8 20.26 24.07 -24.69
CA ALA A 8 20.05 24.44 -23.29
C ALA A 8 21.03 25.45 -22.69
N HIS A 9 22.26 25.54 -23.19
CA HIS A 9 23.32 26.35 -22.59
C HIS A 9 23.62 27.64 -23.37
N THR A 10 23.21 27.72 -24.63
CA THR A 10 23.34 28.93 -25.46
C THR A 10 22.02 29.66 -25.65
N GLY A 11 20.89 29.00 -25.43
CA GLY A 11 19.56 29.54 -25.75
C GLY A 11 19.26 29.56 -27.25
N GLN A 12 20.09 28.92 -28.08
CA GLN A 12 19.93 28.92 -29.53
C GLN A 12 18.75 28.06 -29.97
N ARG A 13 18.01 28.54 -30.97
CA ARG A 13 16.98 27.82 -31.70
C ARG A 13 17.47 27.55 -33.11
N LEU A 14 17.50 26.27 -33.49
CA LEU A 14 17.89 25.81 -34.82
C LEU A 14 16.69 25.13 -35.47
N GLU A 15 16.43 25.43 -36.74
CA GLU A 15 15.35 24.77 -37.49
C GLU A 15 15.91 23.65 -38.35
N VAL A 16 15.28 22.48 -38.29
CA VAL A 16 15.71 21.30 -39.04
C VAL A 16 14.52 20.55 -39.61
N ASP A 17 14.67 20.04 -40.82
CA ASP A 17 13.69 19.11 -41.39
C ASP A 17 14.11 17.69 -41.05
N THR A 18 13.33 17.04 -40.20
CA THR A 18 13.63 15.71 -39.66
C THR A 18 13.53 14.61 -40.71
N SER A 19 12.89 14.86 -41.86
CA SER A 19 12.80 13.90 -42.97
C SER A 19 14.15 13.58 -43.62
N GLN A 20 15.17 14.39 -43.34
CA GLN A 20 16.53 14.24 -43.86
C GLN A 20 17.35 13.17 -43.11
N PHE A 21 16.86 12.69 -41.96
CA PHE A 21 17.60 11.78 -41.07
C PHE A 21 17.12 10.34 -41.20
N SER A 22 18.07 9.41 -41.29
CA SER A 22 17.80 7.97 -41.38
C SER A 22 17.92 7.26 -40.03
N ILE A 23 18.72 7.83 -39.12
CA ILE A 23 18.91 7.36 -37.74
C ILE A 23 19.07 8.56 -36.79
N LEU A 24 18.91 8.33 -35.48
CA LEU A 24 19.06 9.37 -34.45
C LEU A 24 20.48 9.97 -34.40
N ASP A 25 21.49 9.19 -34.76
CA ASP A 25 22.87 9.66 -34.77
C ASP A 25 23.12 10.70 -35.88
N ASP A 26 22.34 10.68 -36.97
CA ASP A 26 22.40 11.70 -38.03
C ASP A 26 21.97 13.07 -37.48
N LEU A 27 20.92 13.09 -36.64
CA LEU A 27 20.48 14.29 -35.93
C LEU A 27 21.57 14.79 -34.99
N LYS A 28 22.17 13.91 -34.18
CA LYS A 28 23.26 14.30 -33.26
C LYS A 28 24.48 14.83 -34.02
N ALA A 29 24.84 14.22 -35.16
CA ALA A 29 25.92 14.68 -36.02
C ALA A 29 25.58 16.03 -36.69
N TRP A 30 24.32 16.25 -37.06
CA TRP A 30 23.86 17.56 -37.54
C TRP A 30 23.95 18.63 -36.45
N VAL A 31 23.45 18.35 -35.25
CA VAL A 31 23.57 19.27 -34.10
C VAL A 31 25.03 19.55 -33.78
N SER A 32 25.90 18.54 -33.82
CA SER A 32 27.35 18.70 -33.61
C SER A 32 28.07 19.48 -34.72
N ARG A 33 27.49 19.64 -35.91
CA ARG A 33 28.03 20.52 -36.97
C ARG A 33 27.53 21.94 -36.80
N SER A 34 26.29 22.10 -36.37
CA SER A 34 25.66 23.40 -36.11
C SER A 34 26.09 24.02 -34.77
N THR A 35 26.62 23.21 -33.85
CA THR A 35 27.04 23.61 -32.50
C THR A 35 28.44 23.05 -32.18
N SER A 36 29.09 23.53 -31.12
CA SER A 36 30.39 23.01 -30.65
C SER A 36 30.28 21.78 -29.72
N ILE A 37 29.16 21.05 -29.77
CA ILE A 37 28.88 19.90 -28.90
C ILE A 37 29.21 18.60 -29.64
N PRO A 38 30.16 17.77 -29.16
CA PRO A 38 30.42 16.48 -29.78
C PRO A 38 29.22 15.52 -29.66
N PRO A 39 28.95 14.64 -30.65
CA PRO A 39 27.74 13.81 -30.68
C PRO A 39 27.57 12.90 -29.46
N GLN A 40 28.68 12.42 -28.90
CA GLN A 40 28.73 11.56 -27.71
C GLN A 40 28.31 12.25 -26.41
N HIS A 41 28.29 13.58 -26.39
CA HIS A 41 27.92 14.40 -25.24
C HIS A 41 26.53 15.01 -25.35
N ILE A 42 25.81 14.72 -26.46
CA ILE A 42 24.47 15.22 -26.72
C ILE A 42 23.44 14.32 -26.03
N VAL A 43 22.72 14.93 -25.08
CA VAL A 43 21.47 14.39 -24.53
C VAL A 43 20.32 15.11 -25.23
N ALA A 44 19.44 14.36 -25.90
CA ALA A 44 18.28 14.89 -26.61
C ALA A 44 16.99 14.45 -25.90
N LEU A 45 16.17 15.42 -25.49
CA LEU A 45 14.90 15.22 -24.80
C LEU A 45 13.73 15.79 -25.62
N THR A 46 12.55 15.19 -25.46
CA THR A 46 11.28 15.71 -25.95
C THR A 46 10.71 16.75 -24.96
N PRO A 47 9.67 17.52 -25.32
CA PRO A 47 9.03 18.47 -24.41
C PRO A 47 8.47 17.83 -23.14
N GLN A 48 8.16 16.54 -23.18
CA GLN A 48 7.65 15.78 -22.03
C GLN A 48 8.78 15.16 -21.19
N GLY A 49 10.03 15.60 -21.39
CA GLY A 49 11.19 15.11 -20.66
C GLY A 49 11.54 13.65 -20.96
N ARG A 50 11.21 13.12 -22.13
CA ARG A 50 11.60 11.74 -22.52
C ARG A 50 12.79 11.78 -23.48
N SER A 51 13.66 10.78 -23.43
CA SER A 51 14.72 10.67 -24.44
C SER A 51 14.13 10.52 -25.84
N VAL A 52 14.64 11.30 -26.79
CA VAL A 52 14.18 11.26 -28.18
C VAL A 52 14.47 9.89 -28.78
N LYS A 53 13.46 9.29 -29.41
CA LYS A 53 13.57 8.04 -30.16
C LYS A 53 13.37 8.34 -31.65
N PHE A 54 14.08 7.62 -32.51
CA PHE A 54 13.95 7.79 -33.96
C PHE A 54 12.49 7.65 -34.44
N ALA A 55 11.75 6.67 -33.90
CA ALA A 55 10.36 6.42 -34.25
C ALA A 55 9.41 7.59 -33.95
N SER A 56 9.71 8.45 -32.96
CA SER A 56 8.89 9.61 -32.61
C SER A 56 9.44 10.92 -33.16
N LEU A 57 10.64 10.94 -33.73
CA LEU A 57 11.34 12.17 -34.14
C LEU A 57 10.52 13.02 -35.12
N HIS A 58 9.80 12.40 -36.06
CA HIS A 58 8.96 13.11 -37.03
C HIS A 58 7.67 13.68 -36.43
N ALA A 59 7.23 13.17 -35.28
CA ALA A 59 6.07 13.67 -34.56
C ALA A 59 6.41 14.83 -33.61
N GLU A 60 7.69 14.95 -33.21
CA GLU A 60 8.14 16.01 -32.32
C GLU A 60 8.29 17.35 -33.06
N LYS A 61 7.70 18.40 -32.46
CA LYS A 61 7.83 19.79 -32.94
C LYS A 61 9.07 20.48 -32.38
N GLU A 62 9.48 20.11 -31.19
CA GLU A 62 10.63 20.69 -30.48
C GLU A 62 11.48 19.57 -29.88
N VAL A 63 12.80 19.73 -29.94
CA VAL A 63 13.80 18.82 -29.36
C VAL A 63 14.76 19.62 -28.50
N PHE A 64 14.90 19.25 -27.24
CA PHE A 64 15.76 19.92 -26.27
C PHE A 64 17.11 19.21 -26.18
N VAL A 65 18.20 19.95 -26.34
CA VAL A 65 19.56 19.41 -26.38
C VAL A 65 20.41 19.96 -25.25
N TYR A 66 21.06 19.06 -24.53
CA TYR A 66 22.03 19.36 -23.48
C TYR A 66 23.39 18.79 -23.83
N ASP A 67 24.42 19.51 -23.40
CA ASP A 67 25.79 19.04 -23.39
C ASP A 67 26.11 18.47 -22.01
N ILE A 68 26.31 17.16 -21.91
CA ILE A 68 26.62 16.48 -20.64
C ILE A 68 27.94 16.94 -20.01
N ARG A 69 28.82 17.60 -20.75
CA ARG A 69 30.08 18.15 -20.19
C ARG A 69 29.82 19.31 -19.23
N ILE A 70 28.69 20.01 -19.39
CA ILE A 70 28.31 21.14 -18.54
C ILE A 70 27.99 20.69 -17.11
N SER A 71 27.49 19.45 -16.98
CA SER A 71 27.18 18.85 -15.69
C SER A 71 28.37 18.19 -15.00
N GLN A 72 29.54 18.12 -15.64
CA GLN A 72 30.72 17.57 -15.00
C GLN A 72 31.37 18.58 -14.04
N PRO A 73 31.69 18.20 -12.79
CA PRO A 73 32.49 19.03 -11.90
C PRO A 73 33.90 19.15 -12.49
N SER A 74 34.31 20.37 -12.82
CA SER A 74 35.59 20.59 -13.48
C SER A 74 36.75 20.38 -12.50
N LEU A 75 37.68 19.50 -12.87
CA LEU A 75 39.02 19.41 -12.28
C LEU A 75 40.00 20.42 -12.91
N SER A 76 39.55 21.26 -13.85
CA SER A 76 40.41 22.19 -14.59
C SER A 76 39.70 23.49 -14.96
N LYS A 77 40.42 24.62 -14.93
CA LYS A 77 39.97 26.00 -15.18
C LYS A 77 39.18 26.27 -16.50
N GLY A 78 38.88 25.25 -17.32
CA GLY A 78 38.14 25.36 -18.60
C GLY A 78 36.62 25.09 -18.56
N ALA A 79 35.98 24.92 -17.40
CA ALA A 79 34.50 24.83 -17.37
C ALA A 79 33.81 26.19 -17.56
N SER A 80 34.49 27.29 -17.20
CA SER A 80 34.02 28.66 -17.48
C SER A 80 33.92 28.96 -18.98
N THR A 81 34.49 28.11 -19.86
CA THR A 81 34.49 28.31 -21.32
C THR A 81 33.38 27.57 -22.07
N LEU A 82 32.57 26.73 -21.42
CA LEU A 82 31.46 26.02 -22.09
C LEU A 82 30.13 26.78 -22.03
N ILE A 83 29.95 27.65 -21.04
CA ILE A 83 28.85 28.60 -20.98
C ILE A 83 29.38 29.87 -21.65
N SER A 84 28.96 30.13 -22.89
CA SER A 84 29.34 31.36 -23.56
C SER A 84 28.50 32.50 -22.99
N ASP A 85 29.10 33.30 -22.12
CA ASP A 85 28.51 34.56 -21.69
C ASP A 85 28.32 35.45 -22.91
N ALA A 86 27.13 36.03 -23.05
CA ALA A 86 26.91 37.08 -24.02
C ALA A 86 27.71 38.31 -23.56
N PRO A 87 28.54 38.92 -24.43
CA PRO A 87 29.30 40.10 -24.04
C PRO A 87 28.34 41.22 -23.66
N LEU A 88 28.64 41.91 -22.57
CA LEU A 88 27.88 43.09 -22.16
C LEU A 88 27.91 44.14 -23.28
N PRO A 89 26.76 44.75 -23.61
CA PRO A 89 26.72 45.85 -24.57
C PRO A 89 27.68 46.98 -24.17
N ASN A 90 28.22 47.68 -25.16
CA ASN A 90 28.95 48.92 -24.89
C ASN A 90 27.94 50.00 -24.49
N LYS A 91 28.26 50.77 -23.45
CA LYS A 91 27.41 51.88 -22.99
C LYS A 91 27.00 52.78 -24.16
N TYR A 92 25.70 52.95 -24.35
CA TYR A 92 25.18 53.78 -25.43
C TYR A 92 25.43 55.27 -25.16
N SER A 93 26.00 55.97 -26.14
CA SER A 93 26.22 57.42 -26.07
C SER A 93 25.34 58.11 -27.10
N VAL A 94 24.30 58.81 -26.61
CA VAL A 94 23.37 59.53 -27.49
C VAL A 94 24.08 60.74 -28.11
N THR A 95 24.09 60.81 -29.44
CA THR A 95 24.66 61.97 -30.16
C THR A 95 23.90 63.26 -29.81
N ASN A 96 24.61 64.39 -29.84
CA ASN A 96 23.99 65.68 -29.55
C ASN A 96 23.06 66.11 -30.69
N ALA A 97 21.84 66.52 -30.33
CA ALA A 97 20.87 67.02 -31.28
C ALA A 97 21.35 68.34 -31.93
N PRO A 98 21.11 68.55 -33.23
CA PRO A 98 21.39 69.81 -33.91
C PRO A 98 20.68 71.00 -33.24
N ASN A 99 21.44 72.05 -32.91
CA ASN A 99 20.93 73.24 -32.21
C ASN A 99 21.51 74.57 -32.75
N SER A 100 22.19 74.55 -33.90
CA SER A 100 22.75 75.75 -34.51
C SER A 100 21.83 76.26 -35.62
N ILE A 101 21.57 77.57 -35.65
CA ILE A 101 20.83 78.24 -36.70
C ILE A 101 21.70 79.32 -37.35
N ALA A 102 21.77 79.35 -38.68
CA ALA A 102 22.62 80.28 -39.42
C ALA A 102 22.02 81.70 -39.49
N ASP A 103 20.71 81.82 -39.69
CA ASP A 103 19.98 83.09 -39.69
C ASP A 103 18.57 82.92 -39.11
N VAL A 104 18.27 83.66 -38.04
CA VAL A 104 17.00 83.64 -37.31
C VAL A 104 15.86 84.28 -38.10
N GLN A 105 16.17 85.21 -39.02
CA GLN A 105 15.17 85.92 -39.84
C GLN A 105 14.81 85.16 -41.12
N ALA A 106 15.64 84.20 -41.53
CA ALA A 106 15.40 83.38 -42.71
C ALA A 106 14.62 82.10 -42.33
N ILE A 107 13.41 81.94 -42.89
CA ILE A 107 12.60 80.73 -42.68
C ILE A 107 13.30 79.46 -43.18
N ALA A 108 14.13 79.57 -44.22
CA ALA A 108 14.92 78.47 -44.75
C ALA A 108 15.89 77.89 -43.70
N SER A 109 16.47 78.73 -42.83
CA SER A 109 17.36 78.29 -41.75
C SER A 109 16.61 77.47 -40.69
N TRP A 110 15.35 77.80 -40.41
CA TRP A 110 14.49 77.03 -39.50
C TRP A 110 14.06 75.70 -40.11
N GLN A 111 13.75 75.68 -41.40
CA GLN A 111 13.43 74.46 -42.14
C GLN A 111 14.63 73.49 -42.16
N GLU A 112 15.85 74.00 -42.35
CA GLU A 112 17.06 73.17 -42.31
C GLU A 112 17.35 72.65 -40.90
N LEU A 113 17.18 73.47 -39.84
CA LEU A 113 17.30 73.00 -38.45
C LEU A 113 16.31 71.86 -38.14
N TYR A 114 15.06 71.95 -38.60
CA TYR A 114 14.07 70.89 -38.40
C TYR A 114 14.37 69.63 -39.21
N LYS A 115 14.89 69.78 -40.42
CA LYS A 115 15.36 68.65 -41.22
C LYS A 115 16.52 67.92 -40.53
N ASP A 116 17.48 68.67 -39.99
CA ASP A 116 18.62 68.10 -39.27
C ASP A 116 18.19 67.41 -37.97
N ARG A 117 17.28 68.02 -37.20
CA ARG A 117 16.70 67.41 -35.99
C ARG A 117 15.89 66.16 -36.30
N ARG A 118 15.14 66.16 -37.40
CA ARG A 118 14.42 64.99 -37.90
C ARG A 118 15.38 63.86 -38.27
N ASN A 119 16.44 64.15 -39.01
CA ASN A 119 17.44 63.15 -39.38
C ASN A 119 18.14 62.56 -38.13
N TRP A 120 18.49 63.41 -37.17
CA TRP A 120 19.02 62.97 -35.86
C TRP A 120 18.04 62.05 -35.11
N ALA A 121 16.77 62.41 -35.05
CA ALA A 121 15.75 61.62 -34.38
C ALA A 121 15.48 60.27 -35.08
N MET A 122 15.53 60.23 -36.41
CA MET A 122 15.41 58.99 -37.18
C MET A 122 16.60 58.04 -36.91
N HIS A 123 17.83 58.53 -36.86
CA HIS A 123 18.98 57.71 -36.47
C HIS A 123 18.87 57.15 -35.05
N LEU A 124 18.30 57.93 -34.12
CA LEU A 124 18.04 57.45 -32.76
C LEU A 124 17.04 56.29 -32.73
N VAL A 125 16.00 56.34 -33.57
CA VAL A 125 15.05 55.23 -33.74
C VAL A 125 15.74 54.01 -34.35
N GLU A 126 16.62 54.18 -35.34
CA GLU A 126 17.42 53.07 -35.91
C GLU A 126 18.31 52.39 -34.86
N ASP A 127 18.91 53.16 -33.94
CA ASP A 127 19.66 52.60 -32.82
C ASP A 127 18.74 51.89 -31.81
N CYS A 128 17.62 52.49 -31.44
CA CYS A 128 16.66 51.92 -30.49
C CYS A 128 15.98 50.65 -31.01
N THR A 129 15.67 50.60 -32.32
CA THR A 129 15.15 49.38 -32.96
C THR A 129 16.16 48.24 -32.88
N ARG A 130 17.45 48.50 -33.16
CA ARG A 130 18.52 47.51 -33.01
C ARG A 130 18.69 47.03 -31.57
N MET A 131 18.61 47.95 -30.60
CA MET A 131 18.63 47.60 -29.17
C MET A 131 17.42 46.74 -28.80
N ASN A 132 16.22 47.12 -29.22
CA ASN A 132 14.99 46.35 -28.99
C ASN A 132 15.08 44.92 -29.56
N THR A 133 15.50 44.77 -30.82
CA THR A 133 15.69 43.44 -31.43
C THR A 133 16.70 42.59 -30.65
N SER A 134 17.79 43.22 -30.18
CA SER A 134 18.80 42.53 -29.37
C SER A 134 18.25 42.10 -28.01
N THR A 135 17.46 42.97 -27.36
CA THR A 135 16.78 42.70 -26.08
C THR A 135 15.79 41.54 -26.21
N LEU A 136 14.93 41.56 -27.23
CA LEU A 136 13.99 40.47 -27.51
C LEU A 136 14.73 39.15 -27.75
N ALA A 137 15.82 39.17 -28.52
CA ALA A 137 16.65 37.97 -28.73
C ALA A 137 17.26 37.43 -27.42
N ARG A 138 17.64 38.30 -26.46
CA ARG A 138 18.10 37.84 -25.12
C ARG A 138 16.97 37.16 -24.34
N TYR A 139 15.75 37.69 -24.39
CA TYR A 139 14.58 37.08 -23.74
C TYR A 139 14.18 35.75 -24.39
N ASP A 140 14.26 35.65 -25.72
CA ASP A 140 14.04 34.39 -26.43
C ASP A 140 15.08 33.33 -26.02
N GLU A 141 16.35 33.71 -25.90
CA GLU A 141 17.39 32.81 -25.38
C GLU A 141 17.09 32.34 -23.95
N ILE A 142 16.62 33.24 -23.09
CA ILE A 142 16.19 32.91 -21.71
C ILE A 142 15.04 31.88 -21.72
N ASP A 143 14.02 32.10 -22.54
CA ASP A 143 12.88 31.17 -22.68
C ASP A 143 13.35 29.77 -23.11
N VAL A 144 14.26 29.70 -24.08
CA VAL A 144 14.84 28.44 -24.54
C VAL A 144 15.60 27.73 -23.42
N ILE A 145 16.45 28.45 -22.67
CA ILE A 145 17.21 27.87 -21.55
C ILE A 145 16.25 27.31 -20.48
N ILE A 146 15.20 28.07 -20.14
CA ILE A 146 14.19 27.67 -19.14
C ILE A 146 13.42 26.42 -19.60
N LYS A 147 12.93 26.38 -20.84
CA LYS A 147 12.21 25.21 -21.37
C LYS A 147 13.09 23.97 -21.43
N CYS A 148 14.36 24.15 -21.78
CA CYS A 148 15.32 23.07 -21.66
C CYS A 148 15.42 22.64 -20.19
N LEU A 149 15.64 23.55 -19.25
CA LEU A 149 15.77 23.15 -17.86
C LEU A 149 14.53 22.38 -17.34
N ASP A 150 13.33 22.83 -17.70
CA ASP A 150 12.05 22.15 -17.38
C ASP A 150 12.00 20.70 -17.90
N ALA A 151 12.34 20.49 -19.17
CA ALA A 151 12.37 19.14 -19.76
C ALA A 151 13.41 18.24 -19.09
N ALA A 152 14.53 18.78 -18.62
CA ALA A 152 15.56 18.03 -17.90
C ALA A 152 15.12 17.64 -16.48
N VAL A 153 14.47 18.56 -15.75
CA VAL A 153 13.87 18.28 -14.42
C VAL A 153 12.78 17.22 -14.55
N THR A 154 11.89 17.36 -15.53
CA THR A 154 10.82 16.39 -15.84
C THR A 154 11.39 14.99 -16.15
N ASN A 155 12.49 14.92 -16.92
CA ASN A 155 13.16 13.65 -17.22
C ASN A 155 13.68 12.95 -15.96
N LEU A 156 14.27 13.72 -15.04
CA LEU A 156 14.76 13.20 -13.76
C LEU A 156 13.60 12.71 -12.89
N GLU A 157 12.51 13.48 -12.81
CA GLU A 157 11.31 13.11 -12.06
C GLU A 157 10.70 11.80 -12.57
N ILE A 158 10.55 11.65 -13.89
CA ILE A 158 10.06 10.41 -14.52
C ILE A 158 10.96 9.23 -14.15
N SER A 159 12.28 9.42 -14.19
CA SER A 159 13.25 8.36 -13.89
C SER A 159 13.13 7.89 -12.44
N ILE A 160 13.01 8.82 -11.49
CA ILE A 160 12.87 8.51 -10.06
C ILE A 160 11.51 7.83 -9.78
N LYS A 161 10.42 8.33 -10.37
CA LYS A 161 9.09 7.71 -10.25
C LYS A 161 9.05 6.25 -10.74
N GLN A 162 9.90 5.86 -11.67
CA GLN A 162 9.99 4.47 -12.14
C GLN A 162 10.61 3.51 -11.12
N ILE A 163 11.55 3.99 -10.29
CA ILE A 163 12.22 3.15 -9.29
C ILE A 163 11.51 3.12 -7.95
N GLU A 164 10.75 4.17 -7.65
CA GLU A 164 9.97 4.33 -6.43
C GLU A 164 9.12 3.11 -6.01
N PRO A 165 8.30 2.49 -6.88
CA PRO A 165 7.50 1.32 -6.47
C PRO A 165 8.38 0.14 -6.03
N LYS A 166 9.49 -0.11 -6.74
CA LYS A 166 10.42 -1.20 -6.41
C LYS A 166 11.11 -0.97 -5.09
N TYR A 167 11.53 0.26 -4.83
CA TYR A 167 12.11 0.66 -3.56
C TYR A 167 11.11 0.50 -2.40
N ASN A 168 9.87 0.95 -2.58
CA ASN A 168 8.84 0.88 -1.56
C ASN A 168 8.42 -0.57 -1.26
N GLU A 169 8.32 -1.42 -2.28
CA GLU A 169 8.07 -2.86 -2.11
C GLU A 169 9.22 -3.53 -1.35
N LEU A 170 10.47 -3.26 -1.74
CA LEU A 170 11.64 -3.79 -1.04
C LEU A 170 11.65 -3.33 0.42
N LYS A 171 11.39 -2.05 0.70
CA LYS A 171 11.36 -1.50 2.07
C LYS A 171 10.29 -2.18 2.94
N LYS A 172 9.12 -2.50 2.38
CA LYS A 172 8.06 -3.24 3.08
C LYS A 172 8.49 -4.64 3.49
N TRP A 173 9.36 -5.29 2.71
CA TRP A 173 9.88 -6.62 3.01
C TRP A 173 11.12 -6.59 3.92
N VAL A 174 12.06 -5.68 3.67
CA VAL A 174 13.32 -5.57 4.44
C VAL A 174 13.06 -5.30 5.93
N THR A 175 12.08 -4.45 6.24
CA THR A 175 11.78 -4.05 7.62
C THR A 175 11.37 -5.24 8.51
N PRO A 176 10.33 -6.03 8.18
CA PRO A 176 9.99 -7.22 8.95
C PRO A 176 11.08 -8.30 8.89
N ALA A 177 11.78 -8.46 7.75
CA ALA A 177 12.88 -9.42 7.63
C ALA A 177 14.01 -9.10 8.62
N LEU A 178 14.40 -7.83 8.79
CA LEU A 178 15.40 -7.42 9.78
C LEU A 178 14.97 -7.72 11.22
N LEU A 179 13.68 -7.55 11.54
CA LEU A 179 13.14 -7.86 12.86
C LEU A 179 13.14 -9.37 13.15
N GLU A 180 12.75 -10.19 12.17
CA GLU A 180 12.79 -11.65 12.28
C GLU A 180 14.23 -12.15 12.44
N GLN A 181 15.16 -11.66 11.61
CA GLN A 181 16.57 -12.02 11.69
C GLN A 181 17.20 -11.63 13.04
N ASP A 182 16.90 -10.45 13.57
CA ASP A 182 17.38 -10.00 14.88
C ASP A 182 16.84 -10.90 16.01
N HIS A 183 15.57 -11.31 15.93
CA HIS A 183 14.98 -12.25 16.88
C HIS A 183 15.67 -13.63 16.84
N LEU A 184 15.88 -14.18 15.64
CA LEU A 184 16.59 -15.46 15.45
C LEU A 184 18.04 -15.37 15.97
N VAL A 185 18.75 -14.27 15.71
CA VAL A 185 20.13 -14.04 16.19
C VAL A 185 20.20 -13.96 17.72
N LYS A 186 19.18 -13.42 18.38
CA LYS A 186 19.16 -13.32 19.85
C LYS A 186 18.79 -14.64 20.51
N LYS A 187 17.96 -15.47 19.87
CA LYS A 187 17.36 -16.65 20.48
C LYS A 187 17.87 -17.99 19.96
N TRP A 188 18.72 -18.05 18.94
CA TRP A 188 19.19 -19.34 18.39
C TRP A 188 19.89 -20.23 19.43
N GLU A 189 20.61 -19.67 20.40
CA GLU A 189 21.22 -20.45 21.49
C GLU A 189 20.15 -21.11 22.38
N HIS A 190 19.06 -20.37 22.64
CA HIS A 190 17.91 -20.88 23.37
C HIS A 190 17.21 -22.00 22.59
N TYR A 191 16.95 -21.82 21.29
CA TYR A 191 16.34 -22.88 20.46
C TYR A 191 17.22 -24.11 20.31
N LEU A 192 18.53 -23.93 20.23
CA LEU A 192 19.47 -25.03 20.18
C LEU A 192 19.53 -25.76 21.53
N HIS A 193 19.50 -25.04 22.65
CA HIS A 193 19.41 -25.62 24.00
C HIS A 193 18.09 -26.39 24.20
N LEU A 194 16.97 -25.81 23.78
CA LEU A 194 15.67 -26.47 23.73
C LEU A 194 15.76 -27.77 22.92
N ALA A 195 16.34 -27.71 21.71
CA ALA A 195 16.50 -28.89 20.88
C ALA A 195 17.37 -29.98 21.54
N THR A 196 18.39 -29.61 22.32
CA THR A 196 19.23 -30.58 23.05
C THR A 196 18.56 -31.20 24.26
N ASN A 197 17.59 -30.53 24.90
CA ASN A 197 17.00 -30.98 26.16
C ASN A 197 15.64 -31.66 25.97
N THR A 198 14.90 -31.33 24.91
CA THR A 198 13.58 -31.91 24.69
C THR A 198 13.71 -33.35 24.16
N PRO A 199 13.23 -34.35 24.92
CA PRO A 199 13.31 -35.75 24.52
C PRO A 199 12.29 -36.07 23.42
N ILE A 200 12.67 -36.96 22.50
CA ILE A 200 11.79 -37.43 21.42
C ILE A 200 11.86 -38.95 21.26
N SER A 201 10.92 -39.50 20.50
CA SER A 201 10.85 -40.94 20.25
C SER A 201 11.91 -41.40 19.23
N ALA A 202 12.67 -42.45 19.58
CA ALA A 202 13.71 -43.02 18.71
C ALA A 202 13.16 -43.57 17.39
N SER A 203 11.94 -44.12 17.41
CA SER A 203 11.26 -44.60 16.21
C SER A 203 10.90 -43.46 15.26
N MET A 204 10.57 -42.27 15.81
CA MET A 204 10.29 -41.07 15.02
C MET A 204 11.55 -40.49 14.38
N VAL A 205 12.69 -40.49 15.08
CA VAL A 205 13.99 -40.06 14.51
C VAL A 205 14.35 -40.92 13.30
N ARG A 206 14.24 -42.24 13.43
CA ARG A 206 14.51 -43.17 12.32
C ARG A 206 13.57 -42.96 11.14
N PHE A 207 12.30 -42.62 11.42
CA PHE A 207 11.32 -42.36 10.38
C PHE A 207 11.59 -41.04 9.64
N MET A 208 11.91 -39.96 10.36
CA MET A 208 12.12 -38.63 9.77
C MET A 208 13.47 -38.48 9.07
N THR A 209 14.52 -39.14 9.55
CA THR A 209 15.90 -38.95 9.06
C THR A 209 16.47 -40.15 8.30
N HIS A 210 15.82 -41.31 8.38
CA HIS A 210 16.36 -42.61 7.93
C HIS A 210 17.68 -43.01 8.62
N ARG A 211 18.09 -42.32 9.69
CA ARG A 211 19.29 -42.60 10.48
C ARG A 211 18.90 -43.35 11.77
N GLU A 212 19.72 -44.29 12.21
CA GLU A 212 19.56 -44.92 13.52
C GLU A 212 20.10 -44.00 14.61
N SER A 213 19.30 -43.75 15.67
CA SER A 213 19.74 -42.97 16.81
C SER A 213 20.77 -43.76 17.63
N THR A 214 21.96 -43.20 17.80
CA THR A 214 23.04 -43.82 18.60
C THR A 214 22.86 -43.60 20.11
N ARG A 215 22.00 -42.64 20.51
CA ARG A 215 21.73 -42.27 21.91
C ARG A 215 20.58 -43.07 22.50
N ALA A 216 20.69 -43.45 23.77
CA ALA A 216 19.64 -44.17 24.50
C ALA A 216 18.36 -43.33 24.76
N LYS A 217 18.49 -42.00 24.73
CA LYS A 217 17.38 -41.04 24.76
C LYS A 217 17.63 -40.01 23.66
N PRO A 218 16.96 -40.13 22.50
CA PRO A 218 17.12 -39.15 21.44
C PRO A 218 16.43 -37.83 21.79
N THR A 219 16.94 -36.74 21.25
CA THR A 219 16.43 -35.37 21.45
C THR A 219 16.14 -34.71 20.12
N LEU A 220 15.45 -33.57 20.11
CA LEU A 220 15.17 -32.82 18.86
C LEU A 220 16.45 -32.50 18.07
N GLU A 221 17.59 -32.33 18.76
CA GLU A 221 18.93 -32.21 18.16
C GLU A 221 19.22 -33.29 17.12
N ASP A 222 18.79 -34.54 17.35
CA ASP A 222 19.09 -35.68 16.47
C ASP A 222 18.36 -35.60 15.11
N LEU A 223 17.41 -34.67 14.95
CA LEU A 223 16.71 -34.40 13.68
C LEU A 223 17.45 -33.42 12.77
N ILE A 224 18.47 -32.72 13.28
CA ILE A 224 19.21 -31.68 12.56
C ILE A 224 20.72 -31.94 12.58
N GLU A 225 21.46 -31.30 11.67
CA GLU A 225 22.92 -31.31 11.74
C GLU A 225 23.40 -30.26 12.74
N PHE A 226 23.76 -30.71 13.95
CA PHE A 226 24.17 -29.84 15.07
C PHE A 226 25.36 -28.93 14.73
N ASP A 227 26.38 -29.44 14.05
CA ASP A 227 27.55 -28.63 13.66
C ASP A 227 27.17 -27.53 12.67
N THR A 228 26.25 -27.81 11.77
CA THR A 228 25.73 -26.83 10.79
C THR A 228 24.88 -25.77 11.50
N ALA A 229 24.03 -26.19 12.45
CA ALA A 229 23.23 -25.29 13.31
C ALA A 229 24.10 -24.30 14.07
N LYS A 230 25.14 -24.82 14.73
CA LYS A 230 26.07 -24.01 15.53
C LYS A 230 26.93 -23.09 14.67
N LYS A 231 27.32 -23.51 13.47
CA LYS A 231 28.03 -22.65 12.51
C LYS A 231 27.13 -21.53 11.99
N ALA A 232 25.90 -21.84 11.61
CA ALA A 232 24.92 -20.85 11.15
C ALA A 232 24.63 -19.81 12.24
N GLY A 233 24.37 -20.25 13.49
CA GLY A 233 24.17 -19.36 14.63
C GLY A 233 25.36 -18.43 14.91
N LYS A 234 26.60 -18.91 14.75
CA LYS A 234 27.80 -18.07 14.90
C LYS A 234 28.00 -17.06 13.76
N LEU A 235 27.56 -17.39 12.55
CA LEU A 235 27.67 -16.50 11.38
C LEU A 235 26.53 -15.48 11.33
N ALA A 236 25.36 -15.81 11.88
CA ALA A 236 24.14 -15.02 11.81
C ALA A 236 24.28 -13.57 12.33
N PRO A 237 24.98 -13.25 13.44
CA PRO A 237 25.20 -11.86 13.84
C PRO A 237 25.96 -11.04 12.78
N THR A 238 26.93 -11.66 12.10
CA THR A 238 27.72 -10.99 11.05
C THR A 238 26.89 -10.81 9.78
N ALA A 239 26.11 -11.82 9.40
CA ALA A 239 25.19 -11.74 8.27
C ALA A 239 24.09 -10.69 8.50
N HIS A 240 23.47 -10.68 9.69
CA HIS A 240 22.47 -9.69 10.09
C HIS A 240 23.03 -8.27 10.02
N ARG A 241 24.23 -8.04 10.58
CA ARG A 241 24.87 -6.73 10.52
C ARG A 241 25.14 -6.29 9.09
N ARG A 242 25.67 -7.17 8.24
CA ARG A 242 25.91 -6.85 6.82
C ARG A 242 24.63 -6.52 6.07
N PHE A 243 23.57 -7.29 6.28
CA PHE A 243 22.27 -7.06 5.66
C PHE A 243 21.64 -5.73 6.14
N SER A 244 21.70 -5.46 7.45
CA SER A 244 21.28 -4.21 8.07
C SER A 244 22.06 -3.00 7.55
N ASP A 245 23.39 -3.09 7.46
CA ASP A 245 24.24 -2.02 6.94
C ASP A 245 23.91 -1.73 5.46
N LYS A 246 23.69 -2.75 4.62
CA LYS A 246 23.26 -2.60 3.23
C LYS A 246 21.87 -1.96 3.11
N ALA A 247 20.92 -2.39 3.95
CA ALA A 247 19.56 -1.84 3.98
C ALA A 247 19.55 -0.35 4.39
N ASN A 248 20.34 0.00 5.41
CA ASN A 248 20.47 1.38 5.88
C ASN A 248 21.18 2.27 4.85
N ASP A 249 22.22 1.76 4.17
CA ASP A 249 22.87 2.51 3.09
C ASP A 249 21.92 2.77 1.91
N LEU A 250 21.10 1.78 1.56
CA LEU A 250 20.03 1.95 0.57
C LEU A 250 19.02 3.02 0.99
N ASP A 251 18.51 2.96 2.22
CA ASP A 251 17.52 3.93 2.72
C ASP A 251 18.12 5.35 2.77
N ASN A 252 19.38 5.50 3.20
CA ASN A 252 20.09 6.77 3.21
C ASN A 252 20.34 7.33 1.80
N THR A 253 20.67 6.46 0.83
CA THR A 253 20.93 6.87 -0.56
C THR A 253 19.63 7.24 -1.27
N ALA A 254 18.56 6.46 -1.06
CA ALA A 254 17.22 6.75 -1.57
C ALA A 254 16.67 8.05 -0.97
N THR A 255 16.82 8.27 0.33
CA THR A 255 16.38 9.51 0.99
C THR A 255 17.12 10.73 0.42
N ARG A 256 18.44 10.64 0.24
CA ARG A 256 19.23 11.71 -0.40
C ARG A 256 18.78 11.98 -1.84
N MET A 257 18.43 10.94 -2.59
CA MET A 257 17.90 11.08 -3.96
C MET A 257 16.56 11.82 -3.98
N TYR A 258 15.59 11.44 -3.14
CA TYR A 258 14.28 12.09 -3.08
C TYR A 258 14.37 13.54 -2.57
N GLN A 259 15.14 13.78 -1.51
CA GLN A 259 15.38 15.15 -1.01
C GLN A 259 16.10 16.01 -2.04
N GLY A 260 17.04 15.43 -2.80
CA GLY A 260 17.70 16.10 -3.91
C GLY A 260 16.71 16.51 -5.01
N LEU A 261 15.78 15.64 -5.38
CA LEU A 261 14.74 15.93 -6.36
C LEU A 261 13.79 17.05 -5.87
N GLU A 262 13.30 16.94 -4.65
CA GLU A 262 12.41 17.95 -4.06
C GLU A 262 13.09 19.31 -3.96
N GLY A 263 14.35 19.34 -3.53
CA GLY A 263 15.16 20.55 -3.50
C GLY A 263 15.37 21.15 -4.89
N LEU A 264 15.64 20.31 -5.90
CA LEU A 264 15.80 20.73 -7.29
C LEU A 264 14.53 21.37 -7.85
N ILE A 265 13.37 20.73 -7.64
CA ILE A 265 12.07 21.26 -8.06
C ILE A 265 11.80 22.60 -7.37
N GLY A 266 12.00 22.67 -6.06
CA GLY A 266 11.81 23.91 -5.30
C GLY A 266 12.75 25.03 -5.72
N ASP A 267 13.99 24.73 -6.12
CA ASP A 267 14.90 25.73 -6.67
C ASP A 267 14.51 26.16 -8.10
N PHE A 268 13.98 25.24 -8.91
CA PHE A 268 13.46 25.55 -10.24
C PHE A 268 12.23 26.47 -10.17
N ASP A 269 11.29 26.21 -9.26
CA ASP A 269 10.13 27.07 -9.04
C ASP A 269 10.52 28.49 -8.60
N LYS A 270 11.58 28.61 -7.79
CA LYS A 270 12.15 29.93 -7.43
C LYS A 270 12.75 30.65 -8.63
N LEU A 271 13.45 29.93 -9.52
CA LEU A 271 13.98 30.50 -10.76
C LEU A 271 12.84 31.02 -11.64
N MET A 272 11.78 30.22 -11.81
CA MET A 272 10.59 30.59 -12.57
C MET A 272 9.86 31.79 -11.99
N SER A 273 9.71 31.84 -10.65
CA SER A 273 9.05 32.94 -9.95
C SER A 273 9.83 34.27 -10.05
N ARG A 274 11.15 34.19 -10.25
CA ARG A 274 12.04 35.35 -10.43
C ARG A 274 12.26 35.72 -11.90
N SER A 275 11.63 35.00 -12.82
CA SER A 275 11.94 35.11 -14.25
C SER A 275 11.68 36.52 -14.79
N ALA A 276 12.69 37.07 -15.47
CA ALA A 276 12.64 38.36 -16.15
C ALA A 276 11.71 38.37 -17.38
N LEU A 277 11.14 37.23 -17.78
CA LEU A 277 10.28 37.08 -18.96
C LEU A 277 9.03 37.99 -18.92
N GLY A 278 8.58 38.37 -17.73
CA GLY A 278 7.47 39.33 -17.56
C GLY A 278 7.74 40.72 -18.14
N HIS A 279 9.01 41.10 -18.33
CA HIS A 279 9.42 42.40 -18.87
C HIS A 279 9.76 42.36 -20.38
N SER A 280 9.51 41.24 -21.05
CA SER A 280 9.88 41.08 -22.46
C SER A 280 9.17 42.06 -23.40
N SER A 281 7.91 42.42 -23.12
CA SER A 281 7.12 43.36 -23.92
C SER A 281 7.46 44.83 -23.69
N ASP A 282 8.09 45.16 -22.55
CA ASP A 282 8.30 46.53 -22.10
C ASP A 282 9.24 47.28 -23.08
N SER A 283 10.19 46.56 -23.68
CA SER A 283 11.15 47.11 -24.65
C SER A 283 10.47 47.53 -25.96
N SER A 284 9.52 46.72 -26.45
CA SER A 284 8.71 47.05 -27.62
C SER A 284 7.80 48.26 -27.36
N GLN A 285 7.21 48.36 -26.16
CA GLN A 285 6.39 49.52 -25.78
C GLN A 285 7.22 50.81 -25.73
N LEU A 286 8.42 50.75 -25.15
CA LEU A 286 9.34 51.89 -25.11
C LEU A 286 9.75 52.34 -26.53
N LEU A 287 9.94 51.38 -27.45
CA LEU A 287 10.24 51.69 -28.85
C LEU A 287 9.05 52.41 -29.53
N GLU A 288 7.82 51.93 -29.33
CA GLU A 288 6.61 52.59 -29.86
C GLU A 288 6.48 54.03 -29.34
N ASP A 289 6.78 54.25 -28.06
CA ASP A 289 6.81 55.59 -27.45
C ASP A 289 7.86 56.49 -28.10
N ILE A 290 9.08 55.97 -28.35
CA ILE A 290 10.14 56.71 -29.04
C ILE A 290 9.69 57.07 -30.45
N GLU A 291 9.12 56.13 -31.19
CA GLU A 291 8.58 56.38 -32.55
C GLU A 291 7.47 57.43 -32.55
N ALA A 292 6.59 57.44 -31.54
CA ALA A 292 5.54 58.45 -31.41
C ALA A 292 6.13 59.87 -31.24
N VAL A 293 7.16 60.01 -30.42
CA VAL A 293 7.87 61.29 -30.22
C VAL A 293 8.61 61.72 -31.49
N VAL A 294 9.21 60.79 -32.24
CA VAL A 294 9.86 61.10 -33.53
C VAL A 294 8.82 61.48 -34.61
N LYS A 295 7.66 60.85 -34.63
CA LYS A 295 6.54 61.24 -35.52
C LYS A 295 6.07 62.67 -35.25
N GLN A 296 6.14 63.14 -34.01
CA GLN A 296 5.88 64.54 -33.68
C GLN A 296 6.91 65.49 -34.34
N ILE A 297 8.20 65.17 -34.27
CA ILE A 297 9.26 65.96 -34.95
C ILE A 297 9.05 65.95 -36.48
N ASP A 298 8.70 64.80 -37.06
CA ASP A 298 8.40 64.69 -38.49
C ASP A 298 7.19 65.55 -38.90
N SER A 299 6.13 65.55 -38.08
CA SER A 299 4.95 66.40 -38.28
C SER A 299 5.30 67.89 -38.19
N ASP A 300 6.09 68.28 -37.19
CA ASP A 300 6.54 69.67 -37.01
C ASP A 300 7.42 70.15 -38.19
N TYR A 301 8.29 69.28 -38.72
CA TYR A 301 9.05 69.56 -39.94
C TYR A 301 8.14 69.75 -41.15
N ARG A 302 7.14 68.86 -41.37
CA ARG A 302 6.18 69.00 -42.47
C ARG A 302 5.36 70.29 -42.36
N ALA A 303 4.96 70.67 -41.14
CA ALA A 303 4.28 71.93 -40.89
C ALA A 303 5.17 73.13 -41.25
N ALA A 304 6.45 73.07 -40.91
CA ALA A 304 7.42 74.13 -41.22
C ALA A 304 7.72 74.30 -42.72
N LEU A 305 7.58 73.24 -43.52
CA LEU A 305 7.67 73.33 -44.99
C LEU A 305 6.53 74.18 -45.60
N GLY A 306 5.39 74.30 -44.91
CA GLY A 306 4.24 75.11 -45.34
C GLY A 306 4.31 76.59 -44.96
N TYR A 307 5.39 77.04 -44.31
CA TYR A 307 5.56 78.43 -43.87
C TYR A 307 6.01 79.34 -45.02
N ASN A 308 5.39 80.51 -45.15
CA ASN A 308 5.64 81.46 -46.25
C ASN A 308 6.60 82.59 -45.86
N GLY A 309 7.29 82.48 -44.71
CA GLY A 309 8.25 83.47 -44.24
C GLY A 309 7.62 84.74 -43.64
N SER A 310 6.35 84.70 -43.23
CA SER A 310 5.74 85.82 -42.51
C SER A 310 6.29 85.95 -41.09
N GLN A 311 6.21 87.14 -40.49
CA GLN A 311 6.64 87.35 -39.09
C GLN A 311 5.91 86.41 -38.10
N ARG A 312 4.67 86.03 -38.43
CA ARG A 312 3.90 85.05 -37.66
C ARG A 312 4.49 83.64 -37.79
N ASP A 313 4.92 83.24 -38.98
CA ASP A 313 5.52 81.92 -39.20
C ASP A 313 6.90 81.80 -38.53
N LEU A 314 7.69 82.87 -38.53
CA LEU A 314 8.98 82.92 -37.83
C LEU A 314 8.81 82.78 -36.32
N THR A 315 7.78 83.43 -35.73
CA THR A 315 7.51 83.32 -34.28
C THR A 315 7.00 81.92 -33.91
N LEU A 316 6.17 81.29 -34.76
CA LEU A 316 5.74 79.90 -34.58
C LEU A 316 6.91 78.92 -34.71
N ALA A 317 7.78 79.09 -35.73
CA ALA A 317 8.98 78.29 -35.91
C ALA A 317 9.92 78.41 -34.70
N SER A 318 10.19 79.62 -34.22
CA SER A 318 11.02 79.81 -33.03
C SER A 318 10.42 79.14 -31.78
N LYS A 319 9.09 79.21 -31.60
CA LYS A 319 8.41 78.60 -30.45
C LYS A 319 8.46 77.07 -30.50
N THR A 320 8.16 76.45 -31.64
CA THR A 320 8.23 75.00 -31.82
C THR A 320 9.68 74.50 -31.67
N ALA A 321 10.66 75.24 -32.17
CA ALA A 321 12.08 74.92 -31.98
C ALA A 321 12.50 74.99 -30.51
N SER A 322 11.94 75.92 -29.71
CA SER A 322 12.14 75.97 -28.25
C SER A 322 11.59 74.71 -27.57
N VAL A 323 10.36 74.31 -27.92
CA VAL A 323 9.73 73.08 -27.39
C VAL A 323 10.55 71.84 -27.73
N HIS A 324 11.10 71.77 -28.94
CA HIS A 324 12.03 70.70 -29.33
C HIS A 324 13.26 70.65 -28.43
N THR A 325 13.90 71.79 -28.17
CA THR A 325 15.12 71.87 -27.35
C THR A 325 14.86 71.59 -25.87
N GLU A 326 13.79 72.13 -25.30
CA GLU A 326 13.49 72.08 -23.87
C GLU A 326 12.82 70.77 -23.43
N HIS A 327 12.05 70.14 -24.32
CA HIS A 327 11.20 69.00 -23.95
C HIS A 327 11.43 67.77 -24.82
N ILE A 328 11.33 67.88 -26.14
CA ILE A 328 11.32 66.69 -27.02
C ILE A 328 12.70 66.02 -27.06
N VAL A 329 13.77 66.79 -27.29
CA VAL A 329 15.14 66.27 -27.36
C VAL A 329 15.57 65.61 -26.04
N PRO A 330 15.39 66.23 -24.85
CA PRO A 330 15.68 65.58 -23.58
C PRO A 330 14.87 64.29 -23.37
N THR A 331 13.58 64.30 -23.73
CA THR A 331 12.71 63.11 -23.62
C THR A 331 13.23 61.96 -24.48
N LEU A 332 13.58 62.22 -25.74
CA LEU A 332 14.16 61.21 -26.64
C LEU A 332 15.50 60.68 -26.12
N LYS A 333 16.38 61.55 -25.62
CA LYS A 333 17.65 61.14 -25.02
C LYS A 333 17.45 60.21 -23.82
N ASN A 334 16.53 60.56 -22.91
CA ASN A 334 16.24 59.75 -21.73
C ASN A 334 15.65 58.39 -22.10
N ARG A 335 14.68 58.35 -23.03
CA ARG A 335 14.07 57.09 -23.49
C ARG A 335 15.05 56.18 -24.21
N ALA A 336 15.98 56.74 -25.00
CA ALA A 336 17.03 55.95 -25.63
C ALA A 336 18.04 55.38 -24.61
N GLN A 337 18.34 56.12 -23.53
CA GLN A 337 19.14 55.60 -22.41
C GLN A 337 18.41 54.51 -21.62
N GLU A 338 17.09 54.63 -21.47
CA GLU A 338 16.26 53.59 -20.86
C GLU A 338 16.31 52.29 -21.70
N MET A 339 16.24 52.40 -23.03
CA MET A 339 16.40 51.27 -23.95
C MET A 339 17.76 50.56 -23.80
N ASP A 340 18.85 51.33 -23.65
CA ASP A 340 20.18 50.80 -23.35
C ASP A 340 20.21 50.06 -22.00
N GLY A 341 19.57 50.64 -20.97
CA GLY A 341 19.40 50.01 -19.66
C GLY A 341 18.66 48.67 -19.72
N MET A 342 17.60 48.58 -20.53
CA MET A 342 16.85 47.34 -20.74
C MET A 342 17.70 46.26 -21.43
N LEU A 343 18.49 46.63 -22.43
CA LEU A 343 19.39 45.71 -23.12
C LEU A 343 20.47 45.16 -22.18
N HIS A 344 21.05 46.04 -21.35
CA HIS A 344 21.99 45.65 -20.31
C HIS A 344 21.37 44.67 -19.31
N TYR A 345 20.19 45.00 -18.77
CA TYR A 345 19.46 44.13 -17.84
C TYR A 345 19.15 42.76 -18.45
N ALA A 346 18.61 42.73 -19.68
CA ALA A 346 18.28 41.47 -20.35
C ALA A 346 19.52 40.60 -20.61
N THR A 347 20.67 41.22 -20.92
CA THR A 347 21.94 40.51 -21.11
C THR A 347 22.46 39.92 -19.80
N GLU A 348 22.42 40.68 -18.71
CA GLU A 348 22.81 40.21 -17.38
C GLU A 348 21.89 39.09 -16.88
N ALA A 349 20.57 39.25 -17.05
CA ALA A 349 19.58 38.24 -16.69
C ALA A 349 19.81 36.93 -17.48
N ARG A 350 20.09 37.03 -18.78
CA ARG A 350 20.41 35.87 -19.63
C ARG A 350 21.65 35.14 -19.13
N ASN A 351 22.74 35.87 -18.86
CA ASN A 351 23.98 35.25 -18.38
C ASN A 351 23.81 34.62 -16.99
N PHE A 352 23.04 35.26 -16.11
CA PHE A 352 22.69 34.69 -14.80
C PHE A 352 21.90 33.38 -14.95
N ILE A 353 20.88 33.34 -15.79
CA ILE A 353 20.06 32.13 -16.01
C ILE A 353 20.87 31.03 -16.69
N ALA A 354 21.75 31.36 -17.63
CA ALA A 354 22.66 30.38 -18.25
C ALA A 354 23.62 29.75 -17.22
N LEU A 355 24.13 30.54 -16.27
CA LEU A 355 24.98 30.06 -15.17
C LEU A 355 24.20 29.15 -14.21
N GLU A 356 23.00 29.57 -13.79
CA GLU A 356 22.14 28.75 -12.92
C GLU A 356 21.74 27.45 -13.61
N SER A 357 21.39 27.47 -14.89
CA SER A 357 21.09 26.26 -15.69
C SER A 357 22.22 25.23 -15.61
N ALA A 358 23.48 25.65 -15.70
CA ALA A 358 24.61 24.75 -15.53
C ALA A 358 24.70 24.15 -14.11
N ARG A 359 24.35 24.93 -13.08
CA ARG A 359 24.26 24.42 -11.71
C ARG A 359 23.14 23.38 -11.57
N PHE A 360 21.96 23.63 -12.13
CA PHE A 360 20.88 22.65 -12.17
C PHE A 360 21.31 21.35 -12.87
N MET A 361 21.99 21.46 -14.01
CA MET A 361 22.48 20.29 -14.75
C MET A 361 23.47 19.43 -13.95
N ARG A 362 24.32 20.06 -13.12
CA ARG A 362 25.19 19.34 -12.17
C ARG A 362 24.38 18.60 -11.12
N THR A 363 23.44 19.29 -10.46
CA THR A 363 22.56 18.68 -9.47
C THR A 363 21.75 17.52 -10.06
N ILE A 364 21.22 17.66 -11.28
CA ILE A 364 20.53 16.58 -12.02
C ILE A 364 21.46 15.38 -12.21
N THR A 365 22.73 15.60 -12.55
CA THR A 365 23.70 14.53 -12.74
C THR A 365 24.04 13.83 -11.44
N ASP A 366 24.19 14.58 -10.34
CA ASP A 366 24.41 14.02 -9.00
C ASP A 366 23.22 13.13 -8.59
N ILE A 367 21.99 13.60 -8.76
CA ILE A 367 20.79 12.82 -8.44
C ILE A 367 20.66 11.61 -9.37
N THR A 368 21.01 11.73 -10.66
CA THR A 368 21.02 10.61 -11.61
C THR A 368 22.03 9.53 -11.20
N SER A 369 23.16 9.94 -10.63
CA SER A 369 24.14 9.00 -10.07
C SER A 369 23.60 8.26 -8.84
N LEU A 370 22.90 8.97 -7.94
CA LEU A 370 22.21 8.38 -6.79
C LEU A 370 21.14 7.40 -7.24
N HIS A 371 20.33 7.76 -8.23
CA HIS A 371 19.33 6.87 -8.83
C HIS A 371 19.94 5.57 -9.35
N SER A 372 21.09 5.67 -10.05
CA SER A 372 21.81 4.49 -10.53
C SER A 372 22.36 3.64 -9.37
N SER A 373 22.84 4.27 -8.30
CA SER A 373 23.28 3.60 -7.07
C SER A 373 22.14 2.86 -6.38
N VAL A 374 21.00 3.52 -6.16
CA VAL A 374 19.78 2.92 -5.59
C VAL A 374 19.35 1.71 -6.41
N LYS A 375 19.33 1.83 -7.74
CA LYS A 375 19.01 0.71 -8.65
C LYS A 375 19.96 -0.46 -8.48
N SER A 376 21.26 -0.20 -8.38
CA SER A 376 22.26 -1.25 -8.15
C SER A 376 22.08 -1.92 -6.78
N GLN A 377 21.87 -1.13 -5.73
CA GLN A 377 21.72 -1.62 -4.36
C GLN A 377 20.44 -2.47 -4.19
N ILE A 378 19.33 -2.07 -4.82
CA ILE A 378 18.10 -2.88 -4.89
C ILE A 378 18.40 -4.26 -5.48
N ASN A 379 19.12 -4.31 -6.61
CA ASN A 379 19.47 -5.57 -7.25
C ASN A 379 20.39 -6.44 -6.36
N VAL A 380 21.37 -5.83 -5.68
CA VAL A 380 22.28 -6.54 -4.78
C VAL A 380 21.55 -7.12 -3.56
N LEU A 381 20.62 -6.37 -2.96
CA LEU A 381 19.80 -6.86 -1.84
C LEU A 381 18.86 -7.99 -2.25
N ASN A 382 18.34 -7.96 -3.47
CA ASN A 382 17.53 -9.07 -4.01
C ASN A 382 18.35 -10.34 -4.29
N GLN A 383 19.67 -10.22 -4.47
CA GLN A 383 20.57 -11.33 -4.83
C GLN A 383 21.38 -11.88 -3.65
N SER A 384 21.20 -11.38 -2.42
CA SER A 384 21.98 -11.84 -1.26
C SER A 384 21.49 -13.19 -0.71
N GLU A 385 21.55 -14.24 -1.54
CA GLU A 385 21.15 -15.61 -1.21
C GLU A 385 21.98 -16.20 -0.05
N ASP A 386 23.29 -15.93 0.00
CA ASP A 386 24.19 -16.48 1.02
C ASP A 386 23.79 -16.06 2.45
N ASP A 387 23.40 -14.80 2.63
CA ASP A 387 22.92 -14.30 3.92
C ASP A 387 21.58 -14.97 4.29
N MET A 388 20.71 -15.25 3.30
CA MET A 388 19.41 -15.91 3.50
C MET A 388 19.54 -17.37 3.93
N THR A 389 20.45 -18.14 3.32
CA THR A 389 20.63 -19.56 3.68
C THR A 389 21.01 -19.76 5.16
N THR A 390 21.74 -18.81 5.76
CA THR A 390 22.08 -18.85 7.20
C THR A 390 20.83 -18.70 8.06
N PHE A 391 19.93 -17.79 7.68
CA PHE A 391 18.67 -17.56 8.40
C PHE A 391 17.62 -18.64 8.14
N ASP A 392 17.59 -19.23 6.94
CA ASP A 392 16.73 -20.38 6.63
C ASP A 392 17.02 -21.55 7.58
N TYR A 393 18.31 -21.79 7.87
CA TYR A 393 18.71 -22.84 8.79
C TYR A 393 18.36 -22.48 10.25
N LEU A 394 18.48 -21.22 10.66
CA LEU A 394 18.01 -20.78 11.98
C LEU A 394 16.49 -20.90 12.13
N ARG A 395 15.74 -20.58 11.07
CA ARG A 395 14.29 -20.74 11.02
C ARG A 395 13.87 -22.21 11.11
N LEU A 396 14.64 -23.11 10.51
CA LEU A 396 14.44 -24.56 10.66
C LEU A 396 14.57 -24.99 12.13
N ILE A 397 15.59 -24.51 12.85
CA ILE A 397 15.79 -24.82 14.28
C ILE A 397 14.63 -24.25 15.10
N HIS A 398 14.20 -23.01 14.82
CA HIS A 398 13.05 -22.39 15.47
C HIS A 398 11.75 -23.18 15.28
N GLN A 399 11.49 -23.66 14.07
CA GLN A 399 10.27 -24.41 13.72
C GLN A 399 10.34 -25.92 14.06
N LEU A 400 11.50 -26.41 14.49
CA LEU A 400 11.74 -27.84 14.74
C LEU A 400 10.73 -28.48 15.72
N PRO A 401 10.36 -27.86 16.86
CA PRO A 401 9.38 -28.43 17.78
C PRO A 401 8.00 -28.60 17.14
N TYR A 402 7.56 -27.61 16.35
CA TYR A 402 6.30 -27.65 15.61
C TYR A 402 6.33 -28.76 14.55
N MET A 403 7.41 -28.87 13.79
CA MET A 403 7.57 -29.92 12.78
C MET A 403 7.47 -31.30 13.42
N TYR A 404 8.19 -31.57 14.51
CA TYR A 404 8.08 -32.84 15.23
C TYR A 404 6.65 -33.12 15.72
N ALA A 405 6.00 -32.14 16.37
CA ALA A 405 4.62 -32.29 16.84
C ALA A 405 3.65 -32.64 15.70
N SER A 406 3.80 -32.02 14.52
CA SER A 406 2.97 -32.30 13.36
C SER A 406 3.10 -33.76 12.87
N PHE A 407 4.34 -34.30 12.85
CA PHE A 407 4.58 -35.70 12.49
C PHE A 407 4.02 -36.67 13.53
N VAL A 408 4.14 -36.35 14.82
CA VAL A 408 3.56 -37.14 15.91
C VAL A 408 2.03 -37.16 15.81
N VAL A 409 1.39 -36.00 15.63
CA VAL A 409 -0.07 -35.89 15.47
C VAL A 409 -0.54 -36.70 14.28
N GLU A 410 0.14 -36.62 13.14
CA GLU A 410 -0.19 -37.41 11.95
C GLU A 410 -0.01 -38.93 12.19
N SER A 411 1.03 -39.33 12.92
CA SER A 411 1.24 -40.74 13.28
C SER A 411 0.10 -41.31 14.13
N ILE A 412 -0.37 -40.53 15.13
CA ILE A 412 -1.50 -40.92 15.98
C ILE A 412 -2.78 -40.98 15.16
N ARG A 413 -3.04 -39.95 14.34
CA ARG A 413 -4.23 -39.87 13.50
C ARG A 413 -4.32 -41.03 12.51
N ARG A 414 -3.20 -41.41 11.86
CA ARG A 414 -3.17 -42.55 10.93
C ARG A 414 -3.40 -43.87 11.64
N ARG A 415 -2.83 -44.06 12.83
CA ARG A 415 -3.08 -45.26 13.63
C ARG A 415 -4.55 -45.36 14.02
N GLU A 416 -5.12 -44.30 14.58
CA GLU A 416 -6.55 -44.27 14.95
C GLU A 416 -7.45 -44.53 13.74
N TRP A 417 -7.08 -44.01 12.56
CA TRP A 417 -7.78 -44.31 11.33
C TRP A 417 -7.69 -45.80 10.93
N VAL A 418 -6.49 -46.38 10.99
CA VAL A 418 -6.28 -47.80 10.69
C VAL A 418 -7.03 -48.70 11.68
N ASP A 419 -6.98 -48.39 12.97
CA ASP A 419 -7.70 -49.14 14.01
C ASP A 419 -9.20 -49.04 13.83
N LYS A 420 -9.70 -47.85 13.47
CA LYS A 420 -11.11 -47.65 13.12
C LYS A 420 -11.51 -48.48 11.91
N VAL A 421 -10.74 -48.44 10.83
CA VAL A 421 -11.01 -49.21 9.61
C VAL A 421 -10.97 -50.72 9.90
N LYS A 422 -10.01 -51.20 10.71
CA LYS A 422 -9.94 -52.60 11.15
C LYS A 422 -11.17 -53.00 11.96
N THR A 423 -11.62 -52.15 12.88
CA THR A 423 -12.80 -52.38 13.71
C THR A 423 -14.09 -52.39 12.89
N ASP A 424 -14.28 -51.39 12.03
CA ASP A 424 -15.43 -51.29 11.13
C ASP A 424 -15.48 -52.47 10.14
N SER A 425 -14.32 -52.90 9.62
CA SER A 425 -14.21 -54.04 8.69
C SER A 425 -14.45 -55.39 9.36
N SER A 426 -14.07 -55.53 10.64
CA SER A 426 -14.41 -56.68 11.46
C SER A 426 -15.92 -56.75 11.73
N THR A 427 -16.56 -55.58 11.90
CA THR A 427 -17.98 -55.51 12.28
C THR A 427 -18.95 -55.88 11.14
N LEU A 428 -18.96 -55.27 9.94
CA LEU A 428 -18.17 -55.76 8.84
C LEU A 428 -18.50 -57.21 8.49
N ALA A 429 -17.42 -57.98 8.48
CA ALA A 429 -17.42 -59.42 8.31
C ALA A 429 -18.40 -60.12 9.27
N ASN A 430 -18.50 -59.69 10.54
CA ASN A 430 -19.37 -60.34 11.52
C ASN A 430 -20.86 -60.25 11.17
N GLU A 431 -21.37 -59.09 10.73
CA GLU A 431 -22.76 -58.97 10.29
C GLU A 431 -23.04 -59.75 9.01
N MET A 432 -22.11 -59.74 8.05
CA MET A 432 -22.25 -60.53 6.83
C MET A 432 -22.28 -62.02 7.14
N ALA A 433 -21.48 -62.49 8.11
CA ALA A 433 -21.51 -63.87 8.58
C ALA A 433 -22.87 -64.22 9.24
N LEU A 434 -23.49 -63.29 9.98
CA LEU A 434 -24.84 -63.50 10.52
C LEU A 434 -25.90 -63.61 9.42
N PHE A 435 -25.85 -62.72 8.42
CA PHE A 435 -26.75 -62.82 7.26
C PHE A 435 -26.54 -64.11 6.47
N GLN A 436 -25.29 -64.54 6.31
CA GLN A 436 -24.95 -65.81 5.68
C GLN A 436 -25.52 -67.00 6.47
N ASP A 437 -25.41 -66.99 7.80
CA ASP A 437 -25.97 -68.03 8.66
C ASP A 437 -27.52 -68.03 8.62
N GLU A 438 -28.17 -66.87 8.69
CA GLU A 438 -29.63 -66.77 8.54
C GLU A 438 -30.12 -67.29 7.18
N GLU A 439 -29.46 -66.88 6.08
CA GLU A 439 -29.79 -67.34 4.73
C GLU A 439 -29.54 -68.83 4.58
N SER A 440 -28.43 -69.35 5.12
CA SER A 440 -28.16 -70.79 5.14
C SER A 440 -29.23 -71.55 5.93
N LYS A 441 -29.78 -70.99 7.01
CA LYS A 441 -30.88 -71.56 7.79
C LYS A 441 -32.21 -71.50 7.04
N ARG A 442 -32.53 -70.38 6.37
CA ARG A 442 -33.73 -70.24 5.51
C ARG A 442 -33.67 -71.24 4.35
N ARG A 443 -32.54 -71.35 3.68
CA ARG A 443 -32.30 -72.31 2.60
C ARG A 443 -32.41 -73.75 3.09
N ARG A 444 -31.79 -74.11 4.22
CA ARG A 444 -31.95 -75.43 4.86
C ARG A 444 -33.41 -75.74 5.19
N LYS A 445 -34.18 -74.76 5.70
CA LYS A 445 -35.62 -74.92 5.97
C LYS A 445 -36.43 -75.11 4.68
N TRP A 446 -36.18 -74.29 3.65
CA TRP A 446 -36.83 -74.39 2.35
C TRP A 446 -36.51 -75.73 1.65
N GLN A 447 -35.26 -76.17 1.68
CA GLN A 447 -34.84 -77.44 1.09
C GLN A 447 -35.49 -78.64 1.78
N LYS A 448 -35.66 -78.59 3.12
CA LYS A 448 -36.43 -79.61 3.86
C LYS A 448 -37.92 -79.64 3.47
N MET A 449 -38.50 -78.48 3.13
CA MET A 449 -39.94 -78.33 2.87
C MET A 449 -40.33 -78.59 1.40
N ILE A 450 -39.53 -78.09 0.46
CA ILE A 450 -39.83 -78.07 -0.98
C ILE A 450 -38.74 -78.80 -1.77
N GLY A 451 -37.48 -78.72 -1.32
CA GLY A 451 -36.33 -79.28 -2.05
C GLY A 451 -36.34 -80.81 -2.16
N SER A 452 -36.95 -81.53 -1.20
CA SER A 452 -37.09 -83.00 -1.28
C SER A 452 -37.97 -83.47 -2.45
N THR A 453 -38.82 -82.60 -2.99
CA THR A 453 -39.72 -82.90 -4.11
C THR A 453 -39.03 -82.83 -5.47
N TYR A 454 -37.88 -82.12 -5.57
CA TYR A 454 -37.19 -81.85 -6.84
C TYR A 454 -35.80 -82.51 -6.96
N GLY A 455 -35.43 -83.42 -6.04
CA GLY A 455 -34.25 -84.29 -6.12
C GLY A 455 -32.97 -83.75 -5.42
N PRO A 456 -31.97 -84.61 -5.13
CA PRO A 456 -30.74 -84.20 -4.45
C PRO A 456 -29.79 -83.47 -5.41
N GLY A 457 -29.36 -82.25 -5.06
CA GLY A 457 -28.33 -81.52 -5.83
C GLY A 457 -28.41 -79.99 -5.88
N LEU A 458 -29.42 -79.35 -5.28
CA LEU A 458 -29.58 -77.88 -5.30
C LEU A 458 -28.77 -77.15 -4.21
N ASP A 459 -27.63 -77.68 -3.78
CA ASP A 459 -26.81 -77.10 -2.71
C ASP A 459 -25.84 -76.06 -3.28
N THR A 460 -26.35 -74.85 -3.58
CA THR A 460 -25.50 -73.73 -3.98
C THR A 460 -24.93 -73.05 -2.74
N ASN A 461 -23.61 -72.86 -2.71
CA ASN A 461 -22.91 -72.18 -1.62
C ASN A 461 -23.49 -70.77 -1.38
N VAL A 462 -23.62 -70.36 -0.12
CA VAL A 462 -24.11 -69.00 0.20
C VAL A 462 -22.98 -68.02 -0.10
N ILE A 463 -23.26 -66.96 -0.86
CA ILE A 463 -22.28 -65.91 -1.17
C ILE A 463 -21.73 -65.34 0.15
N GLY A 464 -20.41 -65.41 0.31
CA GLY A 464 -19.67 -64.78 1.41
C GLY A 464 -19.01 -63.49 0.96
N LEU A 465 -18.78 -62.56 1.91
CA LEU A 465 -17.99 -61.35 1.70
C LEU A 465 -16.70 -61.47 2.52
N GLU A 466 -15.55 -61.42 1.86
CA GLU A 466 -14.24 -61.29 2.50
C GLU A 466 -13.75 -59.84 2.34
N VAL A 467 -13.36 -59.21 3.44
CA VAL A 467 -12.86 -57.82 3.45
C VAL A 467 -11.34 -57.86 3.65
N ASN A 468 -10.60 -57.63 2.57
CA ASN A 468 -9.13 -57.54 2.60
C ASN A 468 -8.71 -56.06 2.63
N LEU A 469 -7.97 -55.66 3.67
CA LEU A 469 -7.39 -54.33 3.77
C LEU A 469 -6.01 -54.33 3.11
N LEU A 470 -5.79 -53.43 2.14
CA LEU A 470 -4.53 -53.26 1.42
C LEU A 470 -3.93 -51.88 1.73
N GLY A 471 -2.60 -51.77 1.89
CA GLY A 471 -1.90 -50.47 1.93
C GLY A 471 -1.02 -50.15 3.16
N GLU A 472 -0.53 -51.11 3.94
CA GLU A 472 0.54 -50.83 4.93
C GLU A 472 1.92 -50.74 4.23
N ASP A 473 2.14 -49.67 3.46
CA ASP A 473 3.47 -49.31 2.98
C ASP A 473 4.20 -48.53 4.10
N ALA A 474 5.20 -49.20 4.70
CA ALA A 474 6.02 -48.78 5.84
C ALA A 474 5.23 -48.44 7.14
N PRO A 475 5.42 -49.21 8.23
CA PRO A 475 4.70 -48.96 9.48
C PRO A 475 5.14 -47.62 10.09
N TRP A 476 4.19 -46.72 10.27
CA TRP A 476 4.40 -45.48 11.01
C TRP A 476 4.79 -45.77 12.47
N PRO A 477 5.63 -44.93 13.10
CA PRO A 477 6.00 -45.10 14.49
C PRO A 477 4.80 -45.17 15.44
N THR A 478 4.86 -46.07 16.42
CA THR A 478 3.83 -46.17 17.48
C THR A 478 4.08 -45.13 18.56
N VAL A 479 3.48 -43.95 18.43
CA VAL A 479 3.56 -42.84 19.40
C VAL A 479 2.19 -42.65 20.07
N THR A 480 2.12 -42.37 21.37
CA THR A 480 0.83 -42.21 22.08
C THR A 480 0.44 -40.74 22.29
N LYS A 481 -0.82 -40.50 22.67
CA LYS A 481 -1.29 -39.14 23.01
C LYS A 481 -0.63 -38.62 24.27
N GLU A 482 -0.31 -39.50 25.21
CA GLU A 482 0.44 -39.18 26.42
C GLU A 482 1.82 -38.65 26.08
N GLU A 483 2.56 -39.32 25.18
CA GLU A 483 3.89 -38.87 24.73
C GLU A 483 3.84 -37.49 24.05
N LEU A 484 2.78 -37.18 23.31
CA LEU A 484 2.57 -35.85 22.69
C LEU A 484 2.26 -34.76 23.73
N ASN A 485 1.47 -35.07 24.76
CA ASN A 485 1.17 -34.15 25.85
C ASN A 485 2.40 -33.92 26.74
N GLU A 486 3.17 -34.96 27.03
CA GLU A 486 4.45 -34.89 27.75
C GLU A 486 5.46 -34.03 26.97
N PHE A 487 5.52 -34.18 25.65
CA PHE A 487 6.32 -33.32 24.78
C PHE A 487 5.89 -31.85 24.84
N ALA A 488 4.59 -31.56 24.73
CA ALA A 488 4.08 -30.20 24.82
C ALA A 488 4.35 -29.56 26.21
N GLN A 489 4.26 -30.35 27.28
CA GLN A 489 4.56 -29.92 28.63
C GLN A 489 6.07 -29.65 28.82
N ALA A 490 6.93 -30.52 28.30
CA ALA A 490 8.38 -30.32 28.33
C ALA A 490 8.79 -29.03 27.60
N LEU A 491 8.18 -28.73 26.45
CA LEU A 491 8.40 -27.47 25.73
C LEU A 491 7.92 -26.24 26.50
N GLN A 492 6.82 -26.37 27.25
CA GLN A 492 6.29 -25.30 28.09
C GLN A 492 7.22 -25.02 29.28
N ASP A 493 7.73 -26.07 29.93
CA ASP A 493 8.64 -25.98 31.07
C ASP A 493 10.01 -25.39 30.67
N ASP A 494 10.50 -25.73 29.47
CA ASP A 494 11.76 -25.22 28.90
C ASP A 494 11.65 -23.81 28.28
N GLY A 495 10.45 -23.20 28.28
CA GLY A 495 10.23 -21.80 27.90
C GLY A 495 10.31 -21.53 26.39
N ILE A 496 9.63 -22.32 25.56
CA ILE A 496 9.46 -22.03 24.12
C ILE A 496 8.66 -20.74 23.88
N ASP A 497 8.78 -20.15 22.69
CA ASP A 497 7.92 -19.04 22.27
C ASP A 497 6.44 -19.44 22.29
N GLN A 498 5.60 -18.57 22.88
CA GLN A 498 4.17 -18.81 23.04
C GLN A 498 3.45 -19.06 21.71
N GLU A 499 3.88 -18.41 20.62
CA GLU A 499 3.28 -18.60 19.29
C GLU A 499 3.42 -20.04 18.80
N ILE A 500 4.61 -20.64 18.93
CA ILE A 500 4.85 -22.03 18.55
C ILE A 500 4.08 -22.97 19.48
N LEU A 501 4.08 -22.68 20.80
CA LEU A 501 3.35 -23.48 21.77
C LEU A 501 1.85 -23.49 21.45
N ASP A 502 1.26 -22.34 21.17
CA ASP A 502 -0.15 -22.20 20.84
C ASP A 502 -0.49 -22.96 19.56
N ASP A 503 0.39 -22.95 18.55
CA ASP A 503 0.21 -23.71 17.32
C ASP A 503 0.32 -25.23 17.55
N ILE A 504 1.23 -25.69 18.42
CA ILE A 504 1.30 -27.10 18.83
C ILE A 504 0.05 -27.52 19.61
N VAL A 505 -0.43 -26.67 20.52
CA VAL A 505 -1.66 -26.91 21.29
C VAL A 505 -2.87 -26.96 20.36
N LYS A 506 -2.93 -26.12 19.32
CA LYS A 506 -3.97 -26.23 18.28
C LYS A 506 -3.91 -27.57 17.56
N LEU A 507 -2.73 -28.06 17.16
CA LEU A 507 -2.60 -29.39 16.55
C LEU A 507 -3.11 -30.52 17.47
N ILE A 508 -2.83 -30.42 18.78
CA ILE A 508 -3.34 -31.37 19.77
C ILE A 508 -4.87 -31.28 19.91
N GLN A 509 -5.42 -30.06 19.89
CA GLN A 509 -6.87 -29.85 19.93
C GLN A 509 -7.57 -30.39 18.68
N GLU A 510 -6.97 -30.19 17.50
CA GLU A 510 -7.49 -30.72 16.23
C GLU A 510 -7.53 -32.25 16.22
N LEU A 511 -6.55 -32.92 16.81
CA LEU A 511 -6.56 -34.38 16.98
C LEU A 511 -7.79 -34.87 17.77
N ASN A 512 -8.34 -34.05 18.66
CA ASN A 512 -9.53 -34.37 19.45
C ASN A 512 -10.85 -33.97 18.75
N THR A 513 -10.80 -33.34 17.57
CA THR A 513 -12.02 -32.94 16.87
C THR A 513 -12.67 -34.13 16.16
N PRO A 514 -13.97 -34.40 16.40
CA PRO A 514 -14.66 -35.50 15.74
C PRO A 514 -14.76 -35.27 14.23
N THR A 515 -14.62 -36.34 13.45
CA THR A 515 -14.67 -36.27 11.98
C THR A 515 -15.99 -35.65 11.50
N LYS A 516 -16.00 -35.01 10.31
CA LYS A 516 -17.20 -34.37 9.74
C LYS A 516 -18.42 -35.31 9.68
N GLN A 517 -18.20 -36.62 9.48
CA GLN A 517 -19.26 -37.62 9.50
C GLN A 517 -19.79 -37.89 10.91
N GLN A 518 -18.92 -38.01 11.92
CA GLN A 518 -19.31 -38.12 13.32
C GLN A 518 -20.08 -36.87 13.78
N ASN A 519 -19.61 -35.67 13.40
CA ASN A 519 -20.30 -34.41 13.69
C ASN A 519 -21.69 -34.31 13.06
N LYS A 520 -21.87 -34.78 11.82
CA LYS A 520 -23.19 -34.86 11.18
C LYS A 520 -24.13 -35.84 11.90
N ARG A 521 -23.60 -37.00 12.34
CA ARG A 521 -24.36 -38.01 13.10
C ARG A 521 -24.76 -37.49 14.49
N LEU A 522 -23.86 -36.86 15.24
CA LEU A 522 -24.13 -36.21 16.53
C LEU A 522 -25.24 -35.15 16.43
N LYS A 523 -25.24 -34.35 15.35
CA LYS A 523 -26.31 -33.37 15.07
C LYS A 523 -27.64 -34.02 14.72
N ALA A 524 -27.65 -35.14 13.98
CA ALA A 524 -28.87 -35.87 13.65
C ALA A 524 -29.57 -36.44 14.90
N PHE A 525 -28.80 -36.96 15.87
CA PHE A 525 -29.33 -37.43 17.15
C PHE A 525 -29.84 -36.28 18.04
N LYS A 526 -29.12 -35.15 18.09
CA LYS A 526 -29.53 -33.97 18.87
C LYS A 526 -30.85 -33.34 18.38
N ASN A 527 -31.17 -33.50 17.10
CA ASN A 527 -32.40 -32.99 16.48
C ASN A 527 -33.56 -34.00 16.49
N GLY A 528 -33.43 -35.15 17.19
CA GLY A 528 -34.51 -36.11 17.36
C GLY A 528 -34.83 -36.97 16.12
N SER A 529 -33.98 -36.97 15.08
CA SER A 529 -34.18 -37.80 13.90
C SER A 529 -33.53 -39.17 14.08
N ILE A 530 -34.26 -40.08 14.72
CA ILE A 530 -33.86 -41.50 14.88
C ILE A 530 -34.17 -42.30 13.60
N HIS A 531 -35.12 -41.83 12.77
CA HIS A 531 -35.67 -42.63 11.68
C HIS A 531 -34.85 -42.61 10.38
N GLU A 532 -33.97 -41.63 10.14
CA GLU A 532 -33.18 -41.58 8.89
C GLU A 532 -31.84 -42.35 9.01
N ALA A 533 -31.24 -42.41 10.20
CA ALA A 533 -30.02 -43.18 10.45
C ALA A 533 -30.27 -44.71 10.49
N ALA A 534 -31.51 -45.14 10.73
CA ALA A 534 -31.86 -46.56 10.86
C ALA A 534 -32.30 -47.23 9.54
N LEU A 535 -32.62 -46.47 8.48
CA LEU A 535 -33.40 -47.01 7.35
C LEU A 535 -32.74 -46.94 5.96
N GLY A 536 -31.47 -46.59 5.82
CA GLY A 536 -30.91 -46.54 4.44
C GLY A 536 -29.41 -46.58 4.23
N ARG A 537 -28.58 -46.48 5.28
CA ARG A 537 -27.13 -46.69 5.17
C ARG A 537 -26.69 -47.51 6.37
N SER A 538 -26.63 -48.83 6.18
CA SER A 538 -26.13 -49.87 7.09
C SER A 538 -26.07 -49.48 8.57
N GLY A 539 -27.01 -50.01 9.37
CA GLY A 539 -27.00 -49.98 10.85
C GLY A 539 -25.78 -50.67 11.50
N LEU A 540 -24.81 -51.06 10.68
CA LEU A 540 -23.57 -51.71 11.00
C LEU A 540 -22.57 -50.85 11.77
N MET A 541 -22.58 -49.53 11.56
CA MET A 541 -21.66 -48.61 12.24
C MET A 541 -22.20 -48.04 13.56
N ILE A 542 -23.33 -48.55 14.05
CA ILE A 542 -23.97 -48.02 15.27
C ILE A 542 -23.36 -48.63 16.54
N ARG A 543 -22.64 -49.76 16.43
CA ARG A 543 -22.30 -50.60 17.60
C ARG A 543 -20.85 -50.52 18.10
N GLY A 544 -20.02 -49.64 17.54
CA GLY A 544 -18.59 -49.50 17.92
C GLY A 544 -18.15 -48.11 18.42
N ASP A 545 -19.03 -47.11 18.42
CA ASP A 545 -18.68 -45.74 18.84
C ASP A 545 -18.87 -45.55 20.36
N ASP A 546 -17.93 -46.06 21.17
CA ASP A 546 -17.92 -45.89 22.64
C ASP A 546 -17.91 -44.40 23.06
N ASP A 547 -17.32 -43.51 22.25
CA ASP A 547 -17.33 -42.07 22.49
C ASP A 547 -18.72 -41.43 22.30
N VAL A 548 -19.52 -41.95 21.35
CA VAL A 548 -20.91 -41.51 21.16
C VAL A 548 -21.74 -41.99 22.36
N LEU A 549 -21.53 -43.23 22.83
CA LEU A 549 -22.17 -43.73 24.05
C LEU A 549 -21.81 -42.90 25.30
N ARG A 550 -20.54 -42.49 25.44
CA ARG A 550 -20.08 -41.66 26.56
C ARG A 550 -20.70 -40.26 26.52
N SER A 551 -20.74 -39.64 25.34
CA SER A 551 -21.40 -38.33 25.16
C SER A 551 -22.91 -38.39 25.43
N LEU A 552 -23.57 -39.49 25.05
CA LEU A 552 -25.00 -39.74 25.34
C LEU A 552 -25.24 -39.99 26.83
N GLN A 553 -24.32 -40.66 27.53
CA GLN A 553 -24.39 -40.83 28.99
C GLN A 553 -24.24 -39.51 29.74
N ASP A 554 -23.31 -38.65 29.32
CA ASP A 554 -23.13 -37.31 29.90
C ASP A 554 -24.35 -36.41 29.68
N ASP A 555 -24.93 -36.44 28.48
CA ASP A 555 -26.13 -35.66 28.17
C ASP A 555 -27.38 -36.21 28.86
N LYS A 556 -27.48 -37.54 29.04
CA LYS A 556 -28.47 -38.17 29.91
C LYS A 556 -28.34 -37.67 31.35
N GLY A 557 -27.13 -37.64 31.91
CA GLY A 557 -26.89 -37.12 33.26
C GLY A 557 -27.27 -35.63 33.42
N LYS A 558 -27.00 -34.80 32.40
CA LYS A 558 -27.43 -33.38 32.40
C LYS A 558 -28.96 -33.24 32.34
N LEU A 559 -29.63 -34.07 31.54
CA LEU A 559 -31.10 -34.08 31.46
C LEU A 559 -31.73 -34.58 32.75
N GLU A 560 -31.19 -35.63 33.38
CA GLU A 560 -31.62 -36.13 34.68
C GLU A 560 -31.45 -35.07 35.79
N ASN A 561 -30.35 -34.32 35.79
CA ASN A 561 -30.15 -33.20 36.72
C ASN A 561 -31.15 -32.05 36.50
N LYS A 562 -31.45 -31.72 35.24
CA LYS A 562 -32.49 -30.73 34.89
C LYS A 562 -33.87 -31.22 35.32
N LEU A 563 -34.18 -32.50 35.09
CA LEU A 563 -35.42 -33.15 35.51
C LEU A 563 -35.56 -33.08 37.03
N ARG A 564 -34.53 -33.48 37.78
CA ARG A 564 -34.53 -33.43 39.26
C ARG A 564 -34.69 -32.01 39.81
N THR A 565 -34.09 -31.02 39.14
CA THR A 565 -34.25 -29.61 39.50
C THR A 565 -35.67 -29.13 39.20
N ALA A 566 -36.24 -29.52 38.06
CA ALA A 566 -37.62 -29.23 37.69
C ALA A 566 -38.62 -29.92 38.64
N GLU A 567 -38.45 -31.19 38.96
CA GLU A 567 -39.23 -31.94 39.95
C GLU A 567 -39.14 -31.29 41.34
N SER A 568 -37.95 -30.84 41.77
CA SER A 568 -37.80 -30.11 43.04
C SER A 568 -38.53 -28.77 43.05
N ARG A 569 -38.64 -28.13 41.88
CA ARG A 569 -39.34 -26.85 41.69
C ARG A 569 -40.84 -27.08 41.64
N VAL A 570 -41.31 -28.14 40.98
CA VAL A 570 -42.70 -28.58 40.98
C VAL A 570 -43.14 -28.93 42.40
N ARG A 571 -42.37 -29.73 43.14
CA ARG A 571 -42.67 -30.06 44.54
C ARG A 571 -42.75 -28.82 45.44
N ARG A 572 -41.89 -27.81 45.21
CA ARG A 572 -41.96 -26.50 45.89
C ARG A 572 -43.22 -25.70 45.51
N LEU A 573 -43.64 -25.77 44.25
CA LEU A 573 -44.85 -25.11 43.76
C LEU A 573 -46.11 -25.82 44.28
N GLU A 574 -46.10 -27.15 44.37
CA GLU A 574 -47.15 -27.95 44.99
C GLU A 574 -47.27 -27.64 46.49
N ASP A 575 -46.16 -27.54 47.22
CA ASP A 575 -46.16 -27.11 48.64
C ASP A 575 -46.75 -25.71 48.84
N LEU A 576 -46.41 -24.76 47.94
CA LEU A 576 -46.98 -23.42 47.94
C LEU A 576 -48.47 -23.42 47.62
N LEU A 577 -48.91 -24.27 46.69
CA LEU A 577 -50.32 -24.45 46.33
C LEU A 577 -51.12 -25.09 47.49
N HIS A 578 -50.55 -26.10 48.15
CA HIS A 578 -51.16 -26.72 49.33
C HIS A 578 -51.26 -25.73 50.50
N ARG A 579 -50.24 -24.89 50.73
CA ARG A 579 -50.32 -23.78 51.70
C ARG A 579 -51.35 -22.72 51.33
N GLN A 580 -51.45 -22.35 50.06
CA GLN A 580 -52.41 -21.34 49.59
C GLN A 580 -53.86 -21.85 49.61
N SER A 581 -54.09 -23.13 49.31
CA SER A 581 -55.43 -23.74 49.33
C SER A 581 -55.98 -23.95 50.76
N GLN A 582 -55.10 -24.09 51.75
CA GLN A 582 -55.47 -24.20 53.17
C GLN A 582 -55.69 -22.82 53.84
N ALA A 583 -55.15 -21.73 53.28
CA ALA A 583 -55.31 -20.37 53.80
C ALA A 583 -56.56 -19.62 53.28
N ALA A 584 -57.33 -20.21 52.34
CA ALA A 584 -58.49 -19.58 51.70
C ALA A 584 -59.85 -19.98 52.30
N ARG A 585 -59.94 -20.16 53.64
CA ARG A 585 -61.21 -20.29 54.38
C ARG A 585 -61.26 -19.38 55.62
N SER A 586 -61.48 -18.08 55.41
CA SER A 586 -62.28 -17.22 56.30
C SER A 586 -62.58 -15.88 55.60
N GLY A 587 -63.87 -15.53 55.51
CA GLY A 587 -64.40 -14.26 54.95
C GLY A 587 -64.18 -13.06 55.90
N ASN A 588 -64.57 -11.82 55.59
CA ASN A 588 -65.53 -11.30 54.61
C ASN A 588 -65.38 -9.76 54.50
N LEU A 589 -65.79 -9.22 53.34
CA LEU A 589 -66.32 -7.87 53.03
C LEU A 589 -65.56 -6.58 53.46
N PHE A 590 -65.18 -5.75 52.47
CA PHE A 590 -65.89 -4.49 52.11
C PHE A 590 -65.31 -3.91 50.80
N GLN A 591 -66.21 -3.32 50.00
CA GLN A 591 -66.07 -2.70 48.67
C GLN A 591 -66.43 -1.18 48.84
N PRO A 592 -66.19 -0.20 47.93
CA PRO A 592 -65.57 -0.16 46.59
C PRO A 592 -64.58 1.03 46.32
N GLN A 593 -64.09 1.06 45.06
CA GLN A 593 -63.66 2.20 44.21
C GLN A 593 -62.16 2.56 44.10
N SER A 594 -61.70 2.40 42.85
CA SER A 594 -60.48 2.78 42.14
C SER A 594 -60.38 4.31 41.89
N PRO A 595 -59.31 4.91 41.29
CA PRO A 595 -58.23 4.29 40.48
C PRO A 595 -56.79 4.79 40.72
N GLN A 596 -55.86 4.22 39.93
CA GLN A 596 -54.51 4.69 39.53
C GLN A 596 -53.25 4.12 40.22
N PRO A 597 -52.09 4.09 39.53
CA PRO A 597 -51.38 2.84 39.21
C PRO A 597 -49.97 2.72 39.83
N ARG A 598 -49.42 1.50 39.72
CA ARG A 598 -48.01 1.05 39.55
C ARG A 598 -46.92 2.08 39.92
N GLU A 599 -45.96 1.78 40.79
CA GLU A 599 -44.91 0.78 40.54
C GLU A 599 -44.12 0.47 41.83
N ARG A 600 -43.71 -0.80 41.97
CA ARG A 600 -42.84 -1.30 43.05
C ARG A 600 -41.38 -1.02 42.67
N GLN A 601 -40.69 -0.30 43.55
CA GLN A 601 -39.67 -0.80 44.50
C GLN A 601 -38.32 -1.13 43.87
N ASN A 602 -37.26 -0.53 44.42
CA ASN A 602 -36.19 -1.22 45.15
C ASN A 602 -35.56 -0.20 46.13
N SER A 603 -35.78 -0.30 47.45
CA SER A 603 -35.17 -1.20 48.44
C SER A 603 -33.82 -0.70 48.98
N VAL A 604 -33.81 -0.02 50.13
CA VAL A 604 -32.72 -0.15 51.13
C VAL A 604 -33.25 0.05 52.57
N SER A 605 -32.99 -0.96 53.39
CA SER A 605 -32.97 -1.07 54.87
C SER A 605 -33.59 0.01 55.78
N SER A 606 -34.51 -0.47 56.62
CA SER A 606 -35.10 0.16 57.80
C SER A 606 -34.27 -0.11 59.07
N ILE A 607 -33.99 0.93 59.87
CA ILE A 607 -33.67 0.84 61.30
C ILE A 607 -34.89 1.31 62.09
N LYS A 608 -35.35 0.51 63.07
CA LYS A 608 -36.26 0.97 64.13
C LYS A 608 -35.70 0.64 65.53
N SER A 609 -35.48 1.72 66.28
CA SER A 609 -35.78 1.98 67.70
C SER A 609 -35.45 0.96 68.83
N SER A 610 -34.82 1.46 69.90
CA SER A 610 -35.36 1.37 71.28
C SER A 610 -34.68 2.33 72.29
N ARG A 611 -35.50 3.20 72.92
CA ARG A 611 -35.55 3.72 74.32
C ARG A 611 -34.27 4.08 75.11
N PHE A 612 -34.21 5.28 75.72
CA PHE A 612 -34.66 5.59 77.11
C PHE A 612 -34.46 7.09 77.49
N ASP A 613 -35.51 7.67 78.09
CA ASP A 613 -35.62 8.60 79.22
C ASP A 613 -34.64 9.78 79.52
N ASP A 614 -35.27 10.97 79.56
CA ASP A 614 -35.50 11.81 80.76
C ASP A 614 -34.58 13.02 81.09
N ARG A 615 -35.28 14.09 81.51
CA ARG A 615 -34.88 15.25 82.36
C ARG A 615 -34.45 16.61 81.76
N ARG A 616 -35.45 17.50 81.83
CA ARG A 616 -35.47 18.80 82.55
C ARG A 616 -34.60 19.99 82.09
N ARG A 617 -35.37 21.05 81.77
CA ARG A 617 -35.27 22.45 82.24
C ARG A 617 -34.24 23.40 81.60
N SER A 618 -34.85 24.40 80.93
CA SER A 618 -34.71 25.84 81.20
C SER A 618 -33.59 26.63 80.52
N SER A 619 -34.05 27.63 79.74
CA SER A 619 -33.50 28.98 79.64
C SER A 619 -32.09 29.14 79.04
N GLY A 620 -32.02 29.10 77.71
CA GLY A 620 -30.85 29.55 76.94
C GLY A 620 -31.11 29.54 75.42
N ASN A 621 -32.36 29.80 74.99
CA ASN A 621 -32.80 29.44 73.64
C ASN A 621 -32.24 30.32 72.51
N GLY A 622 -31.68 31.51 72.78
CA GLY A 622 -31.13 32.36 71.71
C GLY A 622 -29.86 31.79 71.07
N ASP A 623 -28.86 31.50 71.89
CA ASP A 623 -27.55 31.01 71.42
C ASP A 623 -27.62 29.58 70.88
N HIS A 624 -28.48 28.74 71.45
CA HIS A 624 -28.69 27.38 70.93
C HIS A 624 -29.40 27.40 69.56
N LEU A 625 -30.37 28.31 69.34
CA LEU A 625 -31.00 28.48 68.04
C LEU A 625 -30.02 29.07 67.01
N LEU A 626 -29.20 30.06 67.38
CA LEU A 626 -28.17 30.61 66.49
C LEU A 626 -27.10 29.57 66.10
N ARG A 627 -26.63 28.75 67.05
CA ARG A 627 -25.75 27.60 66.75
C ARG A 627 -26.43 26.58 65.86
N ARG A 628 -27.73 26.33 66.06
CA ARG A 628 -28.49 25.41 65.21
C ARG A 628 -28.70 25.96 63.80
N ILE A 629 -28.96 27.26 63.66
CA ILE A 629 -29.10 27.93 62.36
C ILE A 629 -27.78 27.89 61.60
N THR A 630 -26.66 28.27 62.24
CA THR A 630 -25.33 28.21 61.61
C THR A 630 -24.92 26.78 61.24
N GLN A 631 -25.29 25.79 62.06
CA GLN A 631 -25.11 24.38 61.72
C GLN A 631 -25.95 23.96 60.50
N LEU A 632 -27.23 24.33 60.46
CA LEU A 632 -28.12 24.02 59.34
C LEU A 632 -27.72 24.77 58.05
N GLU A 633 -27.19 25.99 58.14
CA GLU A 633 -26.64 26.73 57.00
C GLU A 633 -25.39 26.06 56.43
N ASN A 634 -24.54 25.51 57.30
CA ASN A 634 -23.37 24.72 56.88
C ASN A 634 -23.79 23.38 56.27
N GLU A 635 -24.76 22.67 56.85
CA GLU A 635 -25.33 21.44 56.27
C GLU A 635 -25.98 21.72 54.90
N LEU A 636 -26.72 22.83 54.76
CA LEU A 636 -27.31 23.25 53.50
C LEU A 636 -26.24 23.60 52.44
N ARG A 637 -25.16 24.28 52.84
CA ARG A 637 -24.01 24.53 51.93
C ARG A 637 -23.36 23.23 51.49
N GLN A 638 -23.15 22.30 52.41
CA GLN A 638 -22.55 21.00 52.10
C GLN A 638 -23.46 20.18 51.17
N GLU A 639 -24.76 20.21 51.38
CA GLU A 639 -25.72 19.50 50.53
C GLU A 639 -25.85 20.14 49.14
N LYS A 640 -25.81 21.47 49.05
CA LYS A 640 -25.71 22.17 47.75
C LYS A 640 -24.44 21.79 46.99
N GLN A 641 -23.30 21.72 47.68
CA GLN A 641 -22.03 21.27 47.08
C GLN A 641 -22.11 19.82 46.59
N ARG A 642 -22.71 18.92 47.38
CA ARG A 642 -22.95 17.52 46.97
C ARG A 642 -23.88 17.43 45.76
N SER A 643 -24.96 18.21 45.75
CA SER A 643 -25.91 18.25 44.63
C SER A 643 -25.24 18.75 43.35
N THR A 644 -24.41 19.80 43.43
CA THR A 644 -23.64 20.27 42.26
C THR A 644 -22.63 19.25 41.76
N HIS A 645 -21.97 18.53 42.67
CA HIS A 645 -21.04 17.46 42.31
C HIS A 645 -21.76 16.30 41.61
N LEU A 646 -22.91 15.87 42.16
CA LEU A 646 -23.72 14.82 41.54
C LEU A 646 -24.25 15.24 40.16
N GLN A 647 -24.62 16.50 40.00
CA GLN A 647 -25.07 17.04 38.72
C GLN A 647 -23.95 17.08 37.67
N GLN A 648 -22.72 17.42 38.07
CA GLN A 648 -21.54 17.31 37.21
C GLN A 648 -21.19 15.86 36.87
N GLU A 649 -21.34 14.93 37.81
CA GLU A 649 -21.10 13.52 37.57
C GLU A 649 -22.14 12.92 36.61
N LEU A 650 -23.41 13.33 36.71
CA LEU A 650 -24.45 12.94 35.75
C LEU A 650 -24.22 13.52 34.36
N SER A 651 -23.77 14.78 34.24
CA SER A 651 -23.48 15.36 32.92
C SER A 651 -22.29 14.65 32.27
N THR A 652 -21.22 14.35 33.02
CA THR A 652 -20.07 13.61 32.50
C THR A 652 -20.40 12.16 32.13
N GLN A 653 -21.29 11.50 32.87
CA GLN A 653 -21.81 10.17 32.49
C GLN A 653 -22.65 10.23 31.21
N THR A 654 -23.47 11.28 31.05
CA THR A 654 -24.28 11.47 29.85
C THR A 654 -23.41 11.69 28.62
N THR A 655 -22.38 12.54 28.71
CA THR A 655 -21.45 12.76 27.59
C THR A 655 -20.67 11.49 27.23
N ARG A 656 -20.22 10.71 28.23
CA ARG A 656 -19.58 9.41 27.98
C ARG A 656 -20.50 8.40 27.30
N HIS A 657 -21.78 8.40 27.65
CA HIS A 657 -22.76 7.52 27.02
C HIS A 657 -23.07 7.95 25.57
N GLU A 658 -23.14 9.25 25.30
CA GLU A 658 -23.28 9.78 23.94
C GLU A 658 -22.05 9.46 23.08
N GLU A 659 -20.84 9.58 23.63
CA GLU A 659 -19.60 9.23 22.95
C GLU A 659 -19.51 7.72 22.66
N MET A 660 -19.86 6.86 23.64
CA MET A 660 -19.92 5.41 23.44
C MET A 660 -20.95 5.02 22.37
N LYS A 661 -22.11 5.71 22.34
CA LYS A 661 -23.13 5.48 21.31
C LYS A 661 -22.62 5.87 19.93
N GLY A 662 -21.91 7.01 19.81
CA GLY A 662 -21.26 7.41 18.55
C GLY A 662 -20.25 6.37 18.06
N GLN A 663 -19.38 5.88 18.95
CA GLN A 663 -18.42 4.81 18.60
C GLN A 663 -19.11 3.53 18.14
N MET A 664 -20.26 3.19 18.73
CA MET A 664 -21.03 2.00 18.35
C MET A 664 -21.74 2.17 17.00
N ASP A 665 -22.21 3.37 16.68
CA ASP A 665 -22.80 3.68 15.37
C ASP A 665 -21.72 3.68 14.26
N ASP A 666 -20.53 4.22 14.55
CA ASP A 666 -19.37 4.16 13.63
C ASP A 666 -18.89 2.72 13.40
N ALA A 667 -18.84 1.89 14.46
CA ALA A 667 -18.52 0.47 14.36
C ALA A 667 -19.57 -0.31 13.54
N ASN A 668 -20.85 0.06 13.65
CA ASN A 668 -21.90 -0.54 12.84
C ASN A 668 -21.82 -0.10 11.38
N SER A 669 -21.46 1.16 11.10
CA SER A 669 -21.25 1.65 9.74
C SER A 669 -20.09 0.93 9.06
N THR A 670 -18.93 0.87 9.73
CA THR A 670 -17.74 0.16 9.21
C THR A 670 -18.01 -1.32 8.98
N LYS A 671 -18.75 -1.98 9.88
CA LYS A 671 -19.19 -3.37 9.67
C LYS A 671 -20.07 -3.51 8.43
N LYS A 672 -20.99 -2.57 8.19
CA LYS A 672 -21.87 -2.58 7.02
C LYS A 672 -21.06 -2.43 5.72
N ASP A 673 -20.08 -1.55 5.71
CA ASP A 673 -19.20 -1.33 4.56
C ASP A 673 -18.32 -2.55 4.29
N LEU A 674 -17.76 -3.17 5.33
CA LEU A 674 -16.98 -4.42 5.21
C LEU A 674 -17.83 -5.58 4.66
N LEU A 675 -19.07 -5.73 5.14
CA LEU A 675 -19.99 -6.74 4.61
C LEU A 675 -20.33 -6.49 3.14
N GLY A 676 -20.53 -5.22 2.75
CA GLY A 676 -20.75 -4.84 1.35
C GLY A 676 -19.54 -5.18 0.46
N ASN A 677 -18.33 -4.93 0.94
CA ASN A 677 -17.10 -5.29 0.23
C ASN A 677 -16.93 -6.81 0.10
N MET A 678 -17.23 -7.58 1.15
CA MET A 678 -17.20 -9.04 1.08
C MET A 678 -18.22 -9.59 0.08
N GLU A 679 -19.44 -9.04 0.05
CA GLU A 679 -20.47 -9.47 -0.92
C GLU A 679 -20.08 -9.12 -2.36
N ALA A 680 -19.44 -7.95 -2.58
CA ALA A 680 -18.91 -7.59 -3.89
C ALA A 680 -17.82 -8.57 -4.36
N LEU A 681 -16.90 -8.91 -3.47
CA LEU A 681 -15.80 -9.83 -3.73
C LEU A 681 -16.30 -11.27 -3.98
N GLU A 682 -17.32 -11.72 -3.25
CA GLU A 682 -17.99 -13.00 -3.53
C GLU A 682 -18.62 -13.03 -4.93
N ARG A 683 -19.27 -11.93 -5.36
CA ARG A 683 -19.83 -11.84 -6.72
C ARG A 683 -18.74 -11.88 -7.79
N GLU A 684 -17.63 -11.18 -7.58
CA GLU A 684 -16.49 -11.20 -8.50
C GLU A 684 -15.90 -12.61 -8.63
N PHE A 685 -15.68 -13.31 -7.51
CA PHE A 685 -15.19 -14.69 -7.54
C PHE A 685 -16.14 -15.65 -8.26
N VAL A 686 -17.46 -15.49 -8.10
CA VAL A 686 -18.43 -16.32 -8.80
C VAL A 686 -18.39 -16.05 -10.31
N VAL A 687 -18.23 -14.78 -10.73
CA VAL A 687 -18.10 -14.41 -12.14
C VAL A 687 -16.81 -14.97 -12.73
N GLU A 688 -15.68 -14.80 -12.05
CA GLU A 688 -14.38 -15.32 -12.49
C GLU A 688 -14.39 -16.85 -12.58
N ARG A 689 -14.94 -17.53 -11.56
CA ARG A 689 -15.10 -18.98 -11.58
C ARG A 689 -15.92 -19.44 -12.77
N LYS A 690 -17.04 -18.77 -13.08
CA LYS A 690 -17.87 -19.13 -14.23
C LYS A 690 -17.12 -18.91 -15.55
N ALA A 691 -16.35 -17.83 -15.66
CA ALA A 691 -15.51 -17.57 -16.84
C ALA A 691 -14.45 -18.66 -17.03
N LEU A 692 -13.79 -19.09 -15.96
CA LEU A 692 -12.81 -20.19 -16.00
C LEU A 692 -13.46 -21.55 -16.31
N GLU A 693 -14.65 -21.82 -15.77
CA GLU A 693 -15.42 -23.03 -16.10
C GLU A 693 -15.81 -23.06 -17.60
N ASP A 694 -16.21 -21.91 -18.17
CA ASP A 694 -16.52 -21.77 -19.60
C ASP A 694 -15.25 -21.92 -20.47
N GLU A 695 -14.10 -21.38 -20.04
CA GLU A 695 -12.82 -21.55 -20.73
C GLU A 695 -12.35 -23.02 -20.73
N ILE A 696 -12.45 -23.71 -19.58
CA ILE A 696 -12.14 -25.16 -19.50
C ILE A 696 -13.03 -25.95 -20.46
N LYS A 697 -14.32 -25.60 -20.55
CA LYS A 697 -15.25 -26.26 -21.47
C LYS A 697 -14.85 -26.04 -22.93
N ASN A 698 -14.47 -24.82 -23.30
CA ASN A 698 -13.98 -24.52 -24.65
C ASN A 698 -12.68 -25.25 -24.97
N LEU A 699 -11.74 -25.33 -24.02
CA LEU A 699 -10.49 -26.06 -24.20
C LEU A 699 -10.73 -27.56 -24.38
N LYS A 700 -11.67 -28.16 -23.63
CA LYS A 700 -12.04 -29.56 -23.80
C LYS A 700 -12.67 -29.84 -25.17
N ALA A 701 -13.58 -28.98 -25.63
CA ALA A 701 -14.18 -29.11 -26.96
C ALA A 701 -13.11 -29.02 -28.06
N ARG A 702 -12.16 -28.10 -27.92
CA ARG A 702 -11.05 -27.98 -28.86
C ARG A 702 -10.10 -29.18 -28.83
N LEU A 703 -9.95 -29.84 -27.69
CA LEU A 703 -9.15 -31.05 -27.55
C LEU A 703 -9.85 -32.22 -28.26
N GLU A 704 -11.16 -32.38 -28.06
CA GLU A 704 -12.01 -33.34 -28.78
C GLU A 704 -11.93 -33.14 -30.30
N ASP A 705 -12.08 -31.89 -30.80
CA ASP A 705 -11.94 -31.58 -32.23
C ASP A 705 -10.55 -31.99 -32.77
N THR A 706 -9.48 -31.79 -31.98
CA THR A 706 -8.12 -32.19 -32.39
C THR A 706 -7.88 -33.69 -32.33
N GLU A 707 -8.55 -34.41 -31.43
CA GLU A 707 -8.51 -35.86 -31.35
C GLU A 707 -9.26 -36.48 -32.55
N ASP A 708 -10.42 -35.94 -32.92
CA ASP A 708 -11.17 -36.33 -34.12
C ASP A 708 -10.36 -36.08 -35.40
N ASP A 709 -9.66 -34.94 -35.50
CA ASP A 709 -8.77 -34.64 -36.63
C ASP A 709 -7.61 -35.64 -36.73
N LEU A 710 -7.05 -36.07 -35.59
CA LEU A 710 -5.98 -37.09 -35.54
C LEU A 710 -6.48 -38.47 -35.95
N GLU A 711 -7.67 -38.87 -35.51
CA GLU A 711 -8.30 -40.14 -35.88
C GLU A 711 -8.60 -40.17 -37.38
N ASN A 712 -9.17 -39.09 -37.93
CA ASN A 712 -9.39 -38.92 -39.37
C ASN A 712 -8.08 -38.96 -40.18
N PHE A 713 -6.99 -38.42 -39.64
CA PHE A 713 -5.68 -38.46 -40.29
C PHE A 713 -5.10 -39.87 -40.31
N ASP A 714 -5.26 -40.65 -39.24
CA ASP A 714 -4.78 -42.02 -39.16
C ASP A 714 -5.64 -42.97 -40.01
N GLU A 715 -6.95 -42.75 -40.09
CA GLU A 715 -7.85 -43.43 -41.03
C GLU A 715 -7.49 -43.12 -42.50
N SER A 716 -7.21 -41.85 -42.81
CA SER A 716 -6.76 -41.43 -44.15
C SER A 716 -5.45 -42.12 -44.54
N ARG A 717 -4.50 -42.24 -43.59
CA ARG A 717 -3.21 -42.90 -43.81
C ARG A 717 -3.36 -44.42 -43.96
N GLN A 718 -4.33 -45.03 -43.27
CA GLN A 718 -4.68 -46.44 -43.45
C GLN A 718 -5.34 -46.68 -44.81
N HIS A 719 -6.23 -45.79 -45.26
CA HIS A 719 -6.82 -45.83 -46.60
C HIS A 719 -5.78 -45.67 -47.73
N GLU A 720 -4.78 -44.80 -47.55
CA GLU A 720 -3.69 -44.61 -48.51
C GLU A 720 -2.77 -45.84 -48.60
N LYS A 721 -2.49 -46.51 -47.47
CA LYS A 721 -1.77 -47.80 -47.43
C LYS A 721 -2.56 -48.96 -48.04
N ALA A 722 -3.89 -48.97 -47.89
CA ALA A 722 -4.74 -49.98 -48.51
C ALA A 722 -4.87 -49.79 -50.03
N THR A 723 -4.86 -48.55 -50.51
CA THR A 723 -4.96 -48.22 -51.94
C THR A 723 -3.66 -48.47 -52.70
N THR A 724 -2.51 -48.44 -52.03
CA THR A 724 -1.20 -48.76 -52.61
C THR A 724 -0.88 -50.26 -52.65
N MET A 725 -1.76 -51.12 -52.12
CA MET A 725 -1.62 -52.58 -52.10
C MET A 725 -2.46 -53.32 -53.16
N PHE A 726 -3.01 -52.62 -54.15
CA PHE A 726 -3.68 -53.21 -55.32
C PHE A 726 -2.96 -52.92 -56.63
#